data_AF-A0A1D1XX54-F1
#
_entry.id   AF-A0A1D1XX54-F1
#
_cell.length_a   1.000
_cell.length_b   1.000
_cell.length_c   1.000
_cell.angle_alpha   90.00
_cell.angle_beta   90.00
_cell.angle_gamma   90.00
#
_symmetry.space_group_name_H-M   'P 1'
#
loop_
_entity.id
_entity.type
_entity.pdbx_description
1 polymer ?
#
loop_
_entity_poly.entity_id
_entity_poly.type
_entity_poly.pdbx_seq_one_letter_code
_entity_poly.pdbx_strand_id
1 'polypeptide(L)'
;SLSLSLSLVDKTRRSSLYLSLSLCACPRAPCMDHRLPLSSGDSGMESLLAARRSLCSSLEKSRAVAAALHRAGPRLDEIHHRLPSLEAAVRPIRAQREALAAVGGHIDRAVGPAAAVLKVFDAVHGLEPPLLSEPDLDLDLPGYLSILSRLEEALRFLSDNSDLAVQWLDDILDYLEDNSVADHRYLAALRASLHSLEHLSGNPLDGGLLDAALERLQTEFRRLLTGHSVPLTMPSPTKADAASHESPQVISPSPLPVPVIQKLLAILERLSANGRFEHCVKIYVDVRAANVRATLRALDLEYLEISTADFDDVQSIEGHIGRWGKHLEFAVKHVFEAEYKLCCDVFEHSGPPRLWTSCFAEITAQAGILAFLQFGRTVAESRKDPIKLLKLLDIFATLNRLRPDFNRLFGGKPCMEIQNATRDLIKSVVDGACEIFWELLVQVELQRPLPPPSDGGVPKLVSFMTEYCNGLLGEEYRPVLTQVLVIHRSWKQEKSQEGLLTDAVVDIIKALEQNFETWSKGYVDKTLSHLFMMNTHWHFHKQLKGTKLGEILGDAWLREHEQGKESYAAVYLTETWGKLPGLLSREGLILFSGGRATARDLVKKRLKAFNEAFDEMYRKQSNWVILDKGLREKICQLVVQAIVPVYRSYMQNYGPLVEQDPSASKYAKYTAQSLENMLGSLFQHKTNRSASITARHSNGKINNVVATGQYQSAPTVA
;
A
#
# COMPACT_ATOMS: atom_id res chain seq x y z
N SER A 1 21.44 -19.29 -92.80
CA SER A 1 20.51 -20.27 -93.38
C SER A 1 19.12 -19.66 -93.35
N LEU A 2 18.70 -18.73 -94.22
CA LEU A 2 18.67 -18.72 -95.68
C LEU A 2 17.96 -19.94 -96.28
N SER A 3 16.63 -19.94 -96.22
CA SER A 3 15.73 -20.00 -97.37
C SER A 3 14.33 -20.41 -96.90
N LEU A 4 13.30 -19.80 -97.50
CA LEU A 4 11.88 -20.18 -97.39
C LEU A 4 11.13 -19.79 -96.12
N SER A 5 10.84 -18.50 -95.97
CA SER A 5 9.51 -18.04 -95.47
C SER A 5 9.40 -16.50 -95.48
N LEU A 6 9.76 -15.87 -96.60
CA LEU A 6 9.68 -14.41 -96.82
C LEU A 6 8.79 -14.05 -98.02
N SER A 7 7.77 -14.86 -98.34
CA SER A 7 6.88 -14.61 -99.50
C SER A 7 5.37 -14.60 -99.20
N LEU A 8 4.94 -14.37 -97.96
CA LEU A 8 3.51 -14.36 -97.63
C LEU A 8 2.98 -13.18 -96.80
N VAL A 9 3.80 -12.15 -96.53
CA VAL A 9 3.34 -10.98 -95.74
C VAL A 9 3.23 -9.69 -96.56
N ASP A 10 3.59 -9.70 -97.85
CA ASP A 10 3.60 -8.49 -98.70
C ASP A 10 2.47 -8.40 -99.74
N LYS A 11 1.38 -9.17 -99.55
CA LYS A 11 0.24 -9.20 -100.49
C LYS A 11 -1.11 -8.76 -99.92
N THR A 12 -1.14 -8.26 -98.68
CA THR A 12 -2.40 -7.90 -97.99
C THR A 12 -2.43 -6.47 -97.45
N ARG A 13 -1.55 -5.59 -97.97
CA ARG A 13 -1.52 -4.15 -97.65
C ARG A 13 -1.65 -3.20 -98.86
N ARG A 14 -2.12 -3.69 -100.01
CA ARG A 14 -2.28 -2.88 -101.25
C ARG A 14 -3.63 -3.00 -101.98
N SER A 15 -4.72 -3.29 -101.27
CA SER A 15 -6.06 -3.33 -101.92
C SER A 15 -7.18 -2.67 -101.11
N SER A 16 -6.87 -1.82 -100.13
CA SER A 16 -7.86 -1.02 -99.38
C SER A 16 -8.00 0.42 -99.88
N LEU A 17 -7.56 0.73 -101.11
CA LEU A 17 -7.60 2.09 -101.68
C LEU A 17 -8.06 2.15 -103.16
N TYR A 18 -8.77 1.13 -103.65
CA TYR A 18 -9.39 1.15 -104.98
C TYR A 18 -10.73 0.41 -104.97
N LEU A 19 -11.77 1.02 -104.39
CA LEU A 19 -13.18 0.82 -104.77
C LEU A 19 -14.09 1.82 -104.04
N SER A 20 -13.68 3.09 -104.07
CA SER A 20 -14.53 4.24 -103.78
C SER A 20 -14.22 5.32 -104.83
N LEU A 21 -14.51 5.02 -106.11
CA LEU A 21 -14.60 5.96 -107.25
C LEU A 21 -14.75 5.18 -108.58
N SER A 22 -15.96 4.68 -108.86
CA SER A 22 -16.48 4.53 -110.23
C SER A 22 -17.89 3.95 -110.21
N LEU A 23 -18.86 4.82 -110.49
CA LEU A 23 -20.11 4.60 -111.26
C LEU A 23 -21.27 5.45 -110.72
N CYS A 24 -21.07 6.78 -110.70
CA CYS A 24 -22.14 7.72 -111.01
C CYS A 24 -21.85 8.24 -112.43
N ALA A 25 -22.54 7.71 -113.44
CA ALA A 25 -22.82 8.39 -114.72
C ALA A 25 -23.64 7.46 -115.63
N CYS A 26 -24.88 7.84 -115.93
CA CYS A 26 -25.64 7.37 -117.09
C CYS A 26 -24.87 7.65 -118.40
N PRO A 27 -25.20 6.94 -119.49
CA PRO A 27 -25.72 7.69 -120.62
C PRO A 27 -26.91 7.03 -121.36
N ARG A 28 -27.70 7.93 -121.93
CA ARG A 28 -28.79 7.78 -122.89
C ARG A 28 -28.30 7.31 -124.28
N ALA A 29 -29.25 6.75 -125.05
CA ALA A 29 -29.47 6.88 -126.51
C ALA A 29 -28.70 5.93 -127.48
N PRO A 30 -29.07 5.81 -128.78
CA PRO A 30 -30.20 6.43 -129.52
C PRO A 30 -31.05 5.48 -130.40
N CYS A 31 -32.16 6.04 -130.88
CA CYS A 31 -33.00 5.62 -132.00
C CYS A 31 -32.21 5.34 -133.29
N MET A 32 -32.69 4.40 -134.11
CA MET A 32 -32.54 4.47 -135.58
C MET A 32 -33.86 4.06 -136.23
N ASP A 33 -34.43 5.06 -136.91
CA ASP A 33 -35.58 5.05 -137.80
C ASP A 33 -35.20 4.36 -139.13
N HIS A 34 -36.05 3.48 -139.68
CA HIS A 34 -36.82 3.78 -140.90
C HIS A 34 -37.38 2.56 -141.65
N ARG A 35 -38.69 2.69 -141.93
CA ARG A 35 -39.48 2.26 -143.11
C ARG A 35 -39.88 0.78 -143.26
N LEU A 36 -41.15 0.53 -142.89
CA LEU A 36 -42.27 -0.11 -143.64
C LEU A 36 -41.93 -0.88 -144.94
N PRO A 37 -42.69 -1.95 -145.32
CA PRO A 37 -44.15 -2.03 -145.13
C PRO A 37 -44.78 -3.42 -144.81
N LEU A 38 -46.02 -3.37 -144.32
CA LEU A 38 -47.18 -4.24 -144.64
C LEU A 38 -46.98 -5.78 -144.69
N SER A 39 -47.54 -6.50 -143.70
CA SER A 39 -48.79 -7.29 -143.86
C SER A 39 -48.92 -8.45 -142.84
N SER A 40 -50.12 -8.54 -142.27
CA SER A 40 -50.87 -9.73 -141.82
C SER A 40 -50.18 -10.84 -140.99
N GLY A 41 -50.46 -10.83 -139.68
CA GLY A 41 -51.14 -11.92 -138.97
C GLY A 41 -50.50 -13.32 -138.90
N ASP A 42 -49.71 -13.57 -137.84
CA ASP A 42 -49.84 -14.75 -136.93
C ASP A 42 -48.76 -14.82 -135.80
N SER A 43 -47.90 -13.79 -135.66
CA SER A 43 -46.71 -13.82 -134.77
C SER A 43 -46.94 -13.58 -133.26
N GLY A 44 -48.18 -13.53 -132.79
CA GLY A 44 -48.51 -13.26 -131.38
C GLY A 44 -48.32 -14.46 -130.43
N MET A 45 -48.59 -15.67 -130.90
CA MET A 45 -48.65 -16.86 -130.03
C MET A 45 -47.28 -17.50 -129.77
N GLU A 46 -46.36 -17.42 -130.75
CA GLU A 46 -45.00 -17.94 -130.59
C GLU A 46 -44.12 -17.06 -129.69
N SER A 47 -44.30 -15.74 -129.74
CA SER A 47 -43.66 -14.78 -128.82
C SER A 47 -44.06 -15.03 -127.36
N LEU A 48 -45.35 -15.29 -127.11
CA LEU A 48 -45.88 -15.62 -125.78
C LEU A 48 -45.38 -16.98 -125.27
N LEU A 49 -45.26 -17.99 -126.14
CA LEU A 49 -44.68 -19.30 -125.78
C LEU A 49 -43.18 -19.21 -125.50
N ALA A 50 -42.43 -18.41 -126.25
CA ALA A 50 -41.00 -18.15 -126.00
C ALA A 50 -40.79 -17.39 -124.68
N ALA A 51 -41.61 -16.37 -124.39
CA ALA A 51 -41.59 -15.65 -123.12
C ALA A 51 -41.94 -16.57 -121.95
N ARG A 52 -42.97 -17.43 -122.07
CA ARG A 52 -43.33 -18.42 -121.05
C ARG A 52 -42.21 -19.42 -120.77
N ARG A 53 -41.55 -19.96 -121.80
CA ARG A 53 -40.40 -20.87 -121.63
C ARG A 53 -39.22 -20.18 -120.96
N SER A 54 -38.93 -18.93 -121.33
CA SER A 54 -37.88 -18.13 -120.69
C SER A 54 -38.19 -17.84 -119.22
N LEU A 55 -39.44 -17.55 -118.89
CA LEU A 55 -39.88 -17.29 -117.52
C LEU A 55 -39.86 -18.57 -116.67
N CYS A 56 -40.29 -19.72 -117.21
CA CYS A 56 -40.14 -21.02 -116.55
C CYS A 56 -38.67 -21.38 -116.31
N SER A 57 -37.79 -21.16 -117.28
CA SER A 57 -36.34 -21.36 -117.14
C SER A 57 -35.72 -20.43 -116.07
N SER A 58 -36.12 -19.17 -116.02
CA SER A 58 -35.70 -18.24 -114.97
C SER A 58 -36.25 -18.63 -113.60
N LEU A 59 -37.47 -19.15 -113.52
CA LEU A 59 -38.08 -19.61 -112.27
C LEU A 59 -37.43 -20.90 -111.75
N GLU A 60 -37.04 -21.81 -112.64
CA GLU A 60 -36.26 -23.01 -112.31
C GLU A 60 -34.83 -22.65 -111.85
N LYS A 61 -34.17 -21.70 -112.51
CA LYS A 61 -32.87 -21.16 -112.06
C LYS A 61 -32.99 -20.48 -110.70
N SER A 62 -34.06 -19.72 -110.47
CA SER A 62 -34.33 -19.10 -109.16
C SER A 62 -34.60 -20.16 -108.08
N ARG A 63 -35.35 -21.23 -108.38
CA ARG A 63 -35.53 -22.37 -107.48
C ARG A 63 -34.23 -23.12 -107.21
N ALA A 64 -33.37 -23.28 -108.20
CA ALA A 64 -32.05 -23.90 -108.02
C ALA A 64 -31.14 -23.05 -107.12
N VAL A 65 -31.16 -21.73 -107.28
CA VAL A 65 -30.45 -20.77 -106.41
C VAL A 65 -31.02 -20.80 -105.00
N ALA A 66 -32.35 -20.83 -104.84
CA ALA A 66 -33.01 -20.95 -103.53
C ALA A 66 -32.64 -22.26 -102.83
N ALA A 67 -32.60 -23.39 -103.55
CA ALA A 67 -32.18 -24.68 -103.01
C ALA A 67 -30.67 -24.75 -102.71
N ALA A 68 -29.84 -24.01 -103.42
CA ALA A 68 -28.42 -23.84 -103.11
C ALA A 68 -28.22 -22.98 -101.86
N LEU A 69 -29.00 -21.89 -101.71
CA LEU A 69 -28.99 -21.03 -100.53
C LEU A 69 -29.48 -21.77 -99.29
N HIS A 70 -30.54 -22.58 -99.41
CA HIS A 70 -31.06 -23.38 -98.30
C HIS A 70 -30.08 -24.48 -97.84
N ARG A 71 -29.24 -25.01 -98.75
CA ARG A 71 -28.11 -25.90 -98.42
C ARG A 71 -26.91 -25.16 -97.83
N ALA A 72 -26.70 -23.90 -98.19
CA ALA A 72 -25.61 -23.08 -97.66
C ALA A 72 -25.92 -22.51 -96.27
N GLY A 73 -27.20 -22.31 -95.92
CA GLY A 73 -27.67 -21.82 -94.62
C GLY A 73 -27.02 -22.54 -93.42
N PRO A 74 -27.19 -23.87 -93.25
CA PRO A 74 -26.60 -24.58 -92.12
C PRO A 74 -25.06 -24.58 -92.13
N ARG A 75 -24.40 -24.45 -93.29
CA ARG A 75 -22.93 -24.30 -93.36
C ARG A 75 -22.47 -22.91 -92.94
N LEU A 76 -23.25 -21.88 -93.26
CA LEU A 76 -23.03 -20.52 -92.80
C LEU A 76 -23.29 -20.42 -91.30
N ASP A 77 -24.33 -21.06 -90.78
CA ASP A 77 -24.59 -21.14 -89.33
C ASP A 77 -23.47 -21.89 -88.60
N GLU A 78 -22.96 -22.99 -89.16
CA GLU A 78 -21.81 -23.70 -88.61
C GLU A 78 -20.53 -22.84 -88.63
N ILE A 79 -20.25 -22.15 -89.74
CA ILE A 79 -19.13 -21.21 -89.82
C ILE A 79 -19.31 -20.07 -88.81
N HIS A 80 -20.53 -19.55 -88.65
CA HIS A 80 -20.82 -18.49 -87.68
C HIS A 80 -20.69 -18.98 -86.24
N HIS A 81 -21.02 -20.25 -85.95
CA HIS A 81 -20.78 -20.87 -84.65
C HIS A 81 -19.29 -21.13 -84.38
N ARG A 82 -18.50 -21.44 -85.42
CA ARG A 82 -17.04 -21.67 -85.28
C ARG A 82 -16.20 -20.39 -85.36
N LEU A 83 -16.72 -19.30 -85.91
CA LEU A 83 -16.02 -18.03 -86.06
C LEU A 83 -15.51 -17.46 -84.73
N PRO A 84 -16.28 -17.44 -83.62
CA PRO A 84 -15.80 -16.95 -82.33
C PRO A 84 -14.67 -17.81 -81.77
N SER A 85 -14.74 -19.14 -81.93
CA SER A 85 -13.69 -20.07 -81.49
C SER A 85 -12.40 -19.93 -82.32
N LEU A 86 -12.52 -19.65 -83.61
CA LEU A 86 -11.40 -19.42 -84.51
C LEU A 86 -10.80 -18.02 -84.29
N GLU A 87 -11.63 -17.00 -84.05
CA GLU A 87 -11.22 -15.63 -83.76
C GLU A 87 -10.50 -15.53 -82.40
N ALA A 88 -10.94 -16.30 -81.41
CA ALA A 88 -10.22 -16.49 -80.15
C ALA A 88 -8.86 -17.18 -80.35
N ALA A 89 -8.79 -18.21 -81.19
CA ALA A 89 -7.54 -18.94 -81.46
C ALA A 89 -6.50 -18.13 -82.27
N VAL A 90 -6.94 -17.18 -83.11
CA VAL A 90 -6.08 -16.38 -84.00
C VAL A 90 -5.70 -15.01 -83.41
N ARG A 91 -6.33 -14.58 -82.31
CA ARG A 91 -6.09 -13.30 -81.63
C ARG A 91 -4.61 -13.01 -81.26
N PRO A 92 -3.79 -13.97 -80.79
CA PRO A 92 -2.38 -13.74 -80.48
C PRO A 92 -1.54 -13.33 -81.70
N ILE A 93 -2.00 -13.64 -82.92
CA ILE A 93 -1.31 -13.36 -84.18
C ILE A 93 -1.62 -11.93 -84.68
N ARG A 94 -2.65 -11.27 -84.14
CA ARG A 94 -3.07 -9.90 -84.51
C ARG A 94 -2.54 -8.79 -83.60
N ALA A 95 -1.99 -9.11 -82.43
CA ALA A 95 -1.34 -8.11 -81.58
C ALA A 95 -0.09 -7.54 -82.29
N GLN A 96 0.19 -6.25 -82.10
CA GLN A 96 1.37 -5.61 -82.70
C GLN A 96 2.64 -6.39 -82.30
N ARG A 97 3.51 -6.72 -83.27
CA ARG A 97 4.74 -7.50 -83.04
C ARG A 97 5.62 -6.92 -81.93
N GLU A 98 5.57 -5.60 -81.76
CA GLU A 98 6.27 -4.84 -80.71
C GLU A 98 5.65 -5.07 -79.33
N ALA A 99 4.31 -5.06 -79.21
CA ALA A 99 3.61 -5.37 -77.97
C ALA A 99 3.87 -6.81 -77.51
N LEU A 100 3.82 -7.79 -78.41
CA LEU A 100 4.13 -9.19 -78.09
C LEU A 100 5.58 -9.40 -77.62
N ALA A 101 6.54 -8.63 -78.17
CA ALA A 101 7.93 -8.68 -77.73
C ALA A 101 8.13 -8.03 -76.36
N ALA A 102 7.36 -6.98 -76.04
CA ALA A 102 7.40 -6.28 -74.76
C ALA A 102 6.68 -7.05 -73.63
N VAL A 103 5.65 -7.84 -73.95
CA VAL A 103 4.89 -8.67 -72.97
C VAL A 103 5.82 -9.53 -72.12
N GLY A 104 6.84 -10.17 -72.70
CA GLY A 104 7.80 -10.97 -71.93
C GLY A 104 8.55 -10.15 -70.88
N GLY A 105 9.00 -8.94 -71.24
CA GLY A 105 9.66 -8.02 -70.31
C GLY A 105 8.73 -7.46 -69.23
N HIS A 106 7.45 -7.23 -69.54
CA HIS A 106 6.44 -6.83 -68.56
C HIS A 106 6.09 -7.97 -67.61
N ILE A 107 5.96 -9.21 -68.11
CA ILE A 107 5.75 -10.42 -67.30
C ILE A 107 6.90 -10.64 -66.32
N ASP A 108 8.14 -10.61 -66.80
CA ASP A 108 9.31 -10.81 -65.95
C ASP A 108 9.45 -9.70 -64.88
N ARG A 109 8.97 -8.49 -65.20
CA ARG A 109 9.03 -7.32 -64.30
C ARG A 109 8.09 -7.41 -63.09
N ALA A 110 6.97 -8.14 -63.14
CA ALA A 110 6.16 -8.38 -61.93
C ALA A 110 6.27 -9.80 -61.39
N VAL A 111 6.39 -10.82 -62.24
CA VAL A 111 6.43 -12.22 -61.79
C VAL A 111 7.72 -12.50 -61.00
N GLY A 112 8.86 -11.92 -61.40
CA GLY A 112 10.12 -12.05 -60.66
C GLY A 112 10.02 -11.53 -59.21
N PRO A 113 9.62 -10.26 -59.02
CA PRO A 113 9.40 -9.71 -57.67
C PRO A 113 8.29 -10.42 -56.89
N ALA A 114 7.16 -10.78 -57.52
CA ALA A 114 6.09 -11.55 -56.85
C ALA A 114 6.58 -12.92 -56.37
N ALA A 115 7.41 -13.61 -57.16
CA ALA A 115 8.04 -14.87 -56.76
C ALA A 115 9.05 -14.68 -55.63
N ALA A 116 9.71 -13.51 -55.53
CA ALA A 116 10.58 -13.19 -54.39
C ALA A 116 9.76 -12.98 -53.10
N VAL A 117 8.61 -12.30 -53.18
CA VAL A 117 7.67 -12.15 -52.05
C VAL A 117 7.16 -13.52 -51.58
N LEU A 118 6.78 -14.40 -52.51
CA LEU A 118 6.37 -15.77 -52.17
C LEU A 118 7.48 -16.59 -51.50
N LYS A 119 8.74 -16.44 -51.93
CA LYS A 119 9.88 -17.10 -51.25
C LYS A 119 10.09 -16.61 -49.83
N VAL A 120 9.87 -15.33 -49.55
CA VAL A 120 9.93 -14.79 -48.18
C VAL A 120 8.76 -15.29 -47.35
N PHE A 121 7.57 -15.41 -47.95
CA PHE A 121 6.39 -16.02 -47.31
C PHE A 121 6.63 -17.50 -46.95
N ASP A 122 7.20 -18.29 -47.86
CA ASP A 122 7.60 -19.67 -47.59
C ASP A 122 8.68 -19.75 -46.48
N ALA A 123 9.60 -18.79 -46.45
CA ALA A 123 10.61 -18.70 -45.39
C ALA A 123 9.99 -18.38 -44.02
N VAL A 124 8.96 -17.52 -43.95
CA VAL A 124 8.20 -17.24 -42.72
C VAL A 124 7.54 -18.50 -42.18
N HIS A 125 6.88 -19.30 -43.02
CA HIS A 125 6.33 -20.59 -42.63
C HIS A 125 7.42 -21.62 -42.26
N GLY A 126 8.60 -21.53 -42.87
CA GLY A 126 9.76 -22.32 -42.46
C GLY A 126 10.28 -21.99 -41.05
N LEU A 127 9.97 -20.81 -40.50
CA LEU A 127 10.32 -20.39 -39.14
C LEU A 127 9.27 -20.78 -38.09
N GLU A 128 8.11 -21.30 -38.49
CA GLU A 128 7.03 -21.71 -37.61
C GLU A 128 7.42 -22.90 -36.69
N PRO A 129 8.05 -24.00 -37.17
CA PRO A 129 8.44 -25.11 -36.30
C PRO A 129 9.40 -24.75 -35.16
N PRO A 130 10.49 -23.99 -35.35
CA PRO A 130 11.38 -23.61 -34.23
C PRO A 130 10.75 -22.60 -33.26
N LEU A 131 9.80 -21.78 -33.71
CA LEU A 131 9.06 -20.83 -32.88
C LEU A 131 7.91 -21.47 -32.10
N LEU A 132 7.43 -22.65 -32.50
CA LEU A 132 6.37 -23.42 -31.83
C LEU A 132 6.90 -24.63 -31.04
N SER A 133 8.10 -25.11 -31.33
CA SER A 133 8.76 -26.17 -30.56
C SER A 133 8.99 -25.72 -29.11
N GLU A 134 9.07 -26.68 -28.16
CA GLU A 134 9.43 -26.46 -26.77
C GLU A 134 10.95 -26.68 -26.54
N PRO A 135 11.87 -25.79 -26.96
CA PRO A 135 13.20 -25.78 -26.36
C PRO A 135 13.11 -25.08 -25.00
N ASP A 136 13.92 -25.52 -24.05
CA ASP A 136 14.12 -24.82 -22.79
C ASP A 136 14.64 -23.39 -23.08
N LEU A 137 13.75 -22.40 -23.04
CA LEU A 137 14.08 -20.98 -23.16
C LEU A 137 15.07 -20.50 -22.06
N ASP A 138 15.29 -21.35 -21.04
CA ASP A 138 16.33 -21.15 -20.04
C ASP A 138 17.76 -21.31 -20.61
N LEU A 139 17.97 -22.12 -21.66
CA LEU A 139 19.28 -22.39 -22.25
C LEU A 139 19.63 -21.50 -23.46
N ASP A 140 18.67 -21.13 -24.32
CA ASP A 140 18.95 -20.38 -25.56
C ASP A 140 17.94 -19.25 -25.87
N LEU A 141 17.75 -18.34 -24.91
CA LEU A 141 17.02 -17.09 -25.13
C LEU A 141 17.59 -16.23 -26.28
N PRO A 142 18.92 -16.07 -26.44
CA PRO A 142 19.48 -15.27 -27.54
C PRO A 142 19.17 -15.85 -28.93
N GLY A 143 19.22 -17.19 -29.08
CA GLY A 143 18.84 -17.87 -30.32
C GLY A 143 17.37 -17.65 -30.67
N TYR A 144 16.47 -17.77 -29.68
CA TYR A 144 15.05 -17.51 -29.88
C TYR A 144 14.78 -16.04 -30.28
N LEU A 145 15.42 -15.08 -29.62
CA LEU A 145 15.28 -13.65 -29.95
C LEU A 145 15.79 -13.32 -31.36
N SER A 146 16.84 -14.00 -31.83
CA SER A 146 17.35 -13.86 -33.20
C SER A 146 16.41 -14.44 -34.25
N ILE A 147 15.76 -15.58 -33.97
CA ILE A 147 14.75 -16.13 -34.88
C ILE A 147 13.55 -15.18 -34.97
N LEU A 148 13.14 -14.60 -33.83
CA LEU A 148 12.05 -13.64 -33.78
C LEU A 148 12.40 -12.31 -34.48
N SER A 149 13.67 -11.87 -34.46
CA SER A 149 14.13 -10.73 -35.28
C SER A 149 14.09 -10.99 -36.77
N ARG A 150 14.47 -12.18 -37.19
CA ARG A 150 14.35 -12.59 -38.59
C ARG A 150 12.89 -12.69 -39.03
N LEU A 151 11.99 -13.16 -38.17
CA LEU A 151 10.56 -13.18 -38.46
C LEU A 151 10.01 -11.75 -38.64
N GLU A 152 10.33 -10.83 -37.75
CA GLU A 152 9.88 -9.43 -37.87
C GLU A 152 10.44 -8.71 -39.10
N GLU A 153 11.71 -8.93 -39.44
CA GLU A 153 12.31 -8.39 -40.67
C GLU A 153 11.62 -8.95 -41.91
N ALA A 154 11.31 -10.26 -41.92
CA ALA A 154 10.60 -10.90 -43.01
C ALA A 154 9.16 -10.38 -43.14
N LEU A 155 8.45 -10.19 -42.02
CA LEU A 155 7.09 -9.65 -42.02
C LEU A 155 7.04 -8.18 -42.46
N ARG A 156 7.99 -7.35 -42.03
CA ARG A 156 8.13 -5.97 -42.52
C ARG A 156 8.43 -5.94 -44.02
N PHE A 157 9.31 -6.83 -44.48
CA PHE A 157 9.57 -6.97 -45.91
C PHE A 157 8.32 -7.40 -46.68
N LEU A 158 7.54 -8.34 -46.14
CA LEU A 158 6.30 -8.78 -46.77
C LEU A 158 5.25 -7.67 -46.81
N SER A 159 5.04 -6.91 -45.72
CA SER A 159 4.11 -5.78 -45.71
C SER A 159 4.50 -4.69 -46.69
N ASP A 160 5.80 -4.38 -46.78
CA ASP A 160 6.27 -3.31 -47.65
C ASP A 160 6.20 -3.69 -49.13
N ASN A 161 6.35 -4.99 -49.46
CA ASN A 161 6.45 -5.47 -50.83
C ASN A 161 5.19 -6.20 -51.33
N SER A 162 4.23 -6.56 -50.47
CA SER A 162 2.99 -7.23 -50.87
C SER A 162 2.11 -6.34 -51.73
N ASP A 163 1.94 -5.08 -51.32
CA ASP A 163 1.09 -4.12 -52.04
C ASP A 163 1.73 -3.71 -53.37
N LEU A 164 3.06 -3.55 -53.37
CA LEU A 164 3.84 -3.34 -54.59
C LEU A 164 3.75 -4.54 -55.55
N ALA A 165 3.79 -5.77 -55.02
CA ALA A 165 3.65 -6.98 -55.84
C ALA A 165 2.24 -7.12 -56.43
N VAL A 166 1.21 -6.78 -55.66
CA VAL A 166 -0.18 -6.72 -56.15
C VAL A 166 -0.32 -5.66 -57.24
N GLN A 167 0.23 -4.46 -57.02
CA GLN A 167 0.19 -3.38 -58.00
C GLN A 167 0.94 -3.74 -59.29
N TRP A 168 2.12 -4.38 -59.20
CA TRP A 168 2.84 -4.84 -60.40
C TRP A 168 2.09 -5.92 -61.15
N LEU A 169 1.35 -6.79 -60.46
CA LEU A 169 0.52 -7.81 -61.10
C LEU A 169 -0.73 -7.19 -61.75
N ASP A 170 -1.33 -6.18 -61.14
CA ASP A 170 -2.46 -5.42 -61.71
C ASP A 170 -2.04 -4.61 -62.94
N ASP A 171 -0.87 -3.94 -62.88
CA ASP A 171 -0.27 -3.21 -64.02
C ASP A 171 -0.04 -4.14 -65.24
N ILE A 172 0.31 -5.41 -65.01
CA ILE A 172 0.42 -6.40 -66.10
C ILE A 172 -0.96 -6.77 -66.63
N LEU A 173 -1.96 -6.97 -65.77
CA LEU A 173 -3.31 -7.33 -66.20
C LEU A 173 -3.93 -6.21 -67.05
N ASP A 174 -3.70 -4.96 -66.68
CA ASP A 174 -4.09 -3.78 -67.46
C ASP A 174 -3.35 -3.73 -68.79
N TYR A 175 -2.03 -3.96 -68.81
CA TYR A 175 -1.26 -4.02 -70.05
C TYR A 175 -1.72 -5.15 -71.00
N LEU A 176 -2.08 -6.31 -70.45
CA LEU A 176 -2.58 -7.46 -71.22
C LEU A 176 -3.99 -7.23 -71.77
N GLU A 177 -4.84 -6.50 -71.03
CA GLU A 177 -6.17 -6.09 -71.47
C GLU A 177 -6.08 -5.02 -72.59
N ASP A 178 -5.27 -3.98 -72.38
CA ASP A 178 -5.08 -2.87 -73.32
C ASP A 178 -4.53 -3.33 -74.68
N ASN A 179 -3.67 -4.36 -74.68
CA ASN A 179 -3.06 -4.90 -75.90
C ASN A 179 -3.82 -6.12 -76.48
N SER A 180 -4.94 -6.53 -75.88
CA SER A 180 -5.79 -7.66 -76.32
C SER A 180 -5.04 -8.99 -76.49
N VAL A 181 -4.02 -9.23 -75.66
CA VAL A 181 -3.07 -10.36 -75.80
C VAL A 181 -3.63 -11.66 -75.20
N ALA A 182 -4.55 -11.58 -74.24
CA ALA A 182 -5.11 -12.73 -73.52
C ALA A 182 -6.65 -12.83 -73.62
N ASP A 183 -7.20 -14.00 -73.25
CA ASP A 183 -8.64 -14.24 -73.24
C ASP A 183 -9.31 -13.44 -72.10
N HIS A 184 -10.42 -12.76 -72.41
CA HIS A 184 -11.12 -11.88 -71.47
C HIS A 184 -11.66 -12.66 -70.26
N ARG A 185 -12.02 -13.93 -70.42
CA ARG A 185 -12.41 -14.80 -69.30
C ARG A 185 -11.24 -15.13 -68.37
N TYR A 186 -10.05 -15.31 -68.94
CA TYR A 186 -8.83 -15.61 -68.19
C TYR A 186 -8.35 -14.39 -67.39
N LEU A 187 -8.36 -13.20 -68.01
CA LEU A 187 -8.08 -11.94 -67.33
C LEU A 187 -9.09 -11.63 -66.22
N ALA A 188 -10.39 -11.89 -66.44
CA ALA A 188 -11.41 -11.73 -65.41
C ALA A 188 -11.21 -12.69 -64.22
N ALA A 189 -10.81 -13.94 -64.46
CA ALA A 189 -10.50 -14.90 -63.40
C ALA A 189 -9.24 -14.52 -62.62
N LEU A 190 -8.21 -14.00 -63.30
CA LEU A 190 -7.00 -13.49 -62.66
C LEU A 190 -7.29 -12.25 -61.81
N ARG A 191 -8.06 -11.27 -62.32
CA ARG A 191 -8.50 -10.12 -61.54
C ARG A 191 -9.33 -10.52 -60.32
N ALA A 192 -10.22 -11.50 -60.45
CA ALA A 192 -10.96 -12.02 -59.31
C ALA A 192 -10.04 -12.66 -58.25
N SER A 193 -8.97 -13.32 -58.68
CA SER A 193 -7.97 -13.92 -57.78
C SER A 193 -7.09 -12.86 -57.11
N LEU A 194 -6.70 -11.81 -57.84
CA LEU A 194 -5.94 -10.68 -57.33
C LEU A 194 -6.75 -9.85 -56.33
N HIS A 195 -8.02 -9.57 -56.64
CA HIS A 195 -8.95 -8.91 -55.71
C HIS A 195 -9.23 -9.78 -54.46
N SER A 196 -9.20 -11.11 -54.59
CA SER A 196 -9.28 -12.01 -53.41
C SER A 196 -8.02 -11.94 -52.57
N LEU A 197 -6.84 -11.80 -53.19
CA LEU A 197 -5.56 -11.62 -52.51
C LEU A 197 -5.48 -10.27 -51.79
N GLU A 198 -5.95 -9.19 -52.41
CA GLU A 198 -6.08 -7.85 -51.79
C GLU A 198 -7.00 -7.87 -50.57
N HIS A 199 -8.11 -8.60 -50.65
CA HIS A 199 -9.01 -8.72 -49.51
C HIS A 199 -8.41 -9.56 -48.36
N LEU A 200 -7.43 -10.42 -48.67
CA LEU A 200 -6.70 -11.23 -47.70
C LEU A 200 -5.43 -10.55 -47.17
N SER A 201 -4.83 -9.60 -47.89
CA SER A 201 -3.63 -8.85 -47.46
C SER A 201 -3.91 -7.94 -46.24
N GLY A 202 -5.18 -7.66 -45.96
CA GLY A 202 -5.60 -6.98 -44.73
C GLY A 202 -5.53 -7.82 -43.46
N ASN A 203 -5.31 -9.14 -43.56
CA ASN A 203 -5.06 -10.01 -42.41
C ASN A 203 -3.55 -10.14 -42.16
N PRO A 204 -3.11 -10.34 -40.89
CA PRO A 204 -1.70 -10.51 -40.61
C PRO A 204 -1.17 -11.75 -41.36
N LEU A 205 -0.21 -11.50 -42.26
CA LEU A 205 0.34 -12.47 -43.23
C LEU A 205 1.02 -13.69 -42.56
N ASP A 206 1.18 -13.65 -41.25
CA ASP A 206 1.79 -14.70 -40.42
C ASP A 206 0.77 -15.63 -39.76
N GLY A 207 -0.53 -15.38 -39.90
CA GLY A 207 -1.58 -16.15 -39.23
C GLY A 207 -1.58 -16.04 -37.70
N GLY A 208 -0.96 -14.99 -37.13
CA GLY A 208 -0.83 -14.78 -35.68
C GLY A 208 0.40 -15.44 -35.04
N LEU A 209 1.37 -15.91 -35.86
CA LEU A 209 2.61 -16.52 -35.38
C LEU A 209 3.46 -15.55 -34.54
N LEU A 210 3.55 -14.28 -34.93
CA LEU A 210 4.25 -13.25 -34.18
C LEU A 210 3.59 -13.02 -32.81
N ASP A 211 2.25 -12.90 -32.79
CA ASP A 211 1.51 -12.73 -31.54
C ASP A 211 1.70 -13.92 -30.59
N ALA A 212 1.62 -15.15 -31.11
CA ALA A 212 1.88 -16.37 -30.34
C ALA A 212 3.32 -16.39 -29.79
N ALA A 213 4.32 -16.01 -30.59
CA ALA A 213 5.71 -15.95 -30.17
C ALA A 213 5.97 -14.87 -29.10
N LEU A 214 5.29 -13.72 -29.19
CA LEU A 214 5.35 -12.65 -28.19
C LEU A 214 4.61 -13.02 -26.89
N GLU A 215 3.51 -13.77 -26.97
CA GLU A 215 2.83 -14.34 -25.79
C GLU A 215 3.69 -15.37 -25.07
N ARG A 216 4.44 -16.19 -25.82
CA ARG A 216 5.45 -17.08 -25.24
C ARG A 216 6.53 -16.30 -24.49
N LEU A 217 7.05 -15.21 -25.07
CA LEU A 217 8.01 -14.34 -24.36
C LEU A 217 7.43 -13.72 -23.09
N GLN A 218 6.16 -13.32 -23.09
CA GLN A 218 5.49 -12.82 -21.88
C GLN A 218 5.35 -13.92 -20.81
N THR A 219 5.07 -15.15 -21.22
CA THR A 219 5.00 -16.30 -20.32
C THR A 219 6.35 -16.63 -19.71
N GLU A 220 7.42 -16.58 -20.50
CA GLU A 220 8.80 -16.74 -20.05
C GLU A 220 9.25 -15.61 -19.13
N PHE A 221 8.90 -14.37 -19.45
CA PHE A 221 9.14 -13.22 -18.56
C PHE A 221 8.50 -13.44 -17.19
N ARG A 222 7.24 -13.90 -17.17
CA ARG A 222 6.55 -14.27 -15.92
C ARG A 222 7.26 -15.45 -15.22
N ARG A 223 7.64 -16.50 -15.94
CA ARG A 223 8.30 -17.69 -15.39
C ARG A 223 9.64 -17.35 -14.73
N LEU A 224 10.49 -16.58 -15.40
CA LEU A 224 11.77 -16.12 -14.86
C LEU A 224 11.58 -15.24 -13.62
N LEU A 225 10.60 -14.34 -13.63
CA LEU A 225 10.28 -13.54 -12.46
C LEU A 225 9.78 -14.41 -11.30
N THR A 226 8.81 -15.30 -11.53
CA THR A 226 8.23 -16.13 -10.46
C THR A 226 9.22 -17.17 -9.93
N GLY A 227 9.99 -17.81 -10.79
CA GLY A 227 10.96 -18.87 -10.41
C GLY A 227 12.16 -18.35 -9.61
N HIS A 228 12.52 -17.08 -9.78
CA HIS A 228 13.66 -16.47 -9.07
C HIS A 228 13.25 -15.47 -7.98
N SER A 229 11.96 -15.16 -7.83
CA SER A 229 11.45 -14.35 -6.73
C SER A 229 11.31 -15.21 -5.46
N VAL A 230 12.24 -15.05 -4.53
CA VAL A 230 12.17 -15.71 -3.21
C VAL A 230 11.74 -14.68 -2.16
N PRO A 231 10.71 -14.97 -1.33
CA PRO A 231 10.34 -14.09 -0.23
C PRO A 231 11.49 -13.91 0.76
N LEU A 232 11.74 -12.66 1.16
CA LEU A 232 12.78 -12.36 2.15
C LEU A 232 12.31 -12.85 3.53
N THR A 233 13.17 -13.53 4.27
CA THR A 233 12.87 -13.93 5.65
C THR A 233 13.51 -12.92 6.60
N MET A 234 12.73 -12.43 7.57
CA MET A 234 13.24 -11.63 8.67
C MET A 234 14.29 -12.42 9.48
N PRO A 235 15.50 -11.89 9.69
CA PRO A 235 16.45 -12.50 10.61
C PRO A 235 15.84 -12.54 12.02
N SER A 236 15.66 -13.74 12.58
CA SER A 236 15.23 -13.88 13.97
C SER A 236 16.39 -13.44 14.89
N PRO A 237 16.14 -12.63 15.94
CA PRO A 237 17.18 -12.33 16.92
C PRO A 237 17.52 -13.60 17.70
N THR A 238 18.52 -14.34 17.24
CA THR A 238 19.11 -15.42 18.03
C THR A 238 19.96 -14.80 19.14
N LYS A 239 19.90 -15.39 20.34
CA LYS A 239 20.54 -14.90 21.57
C LYS A 239 22.09 -14.88 21.54
N ALA A 240 22.72 -15.07 20.39
CA ALA A 240 24.17 -15.14 20.23
C ALA A 240 24.85 -13.78 19.95
N ASP A 241 24.10 -12.76 19.51
CA ASP A 241 24.68 -11.49 19.02
C ASP A 241 24.81 -10.39 20.07
N ALA A 242 24.59 -10.69 21.36
CA ALA A 242 24.70 -9.70 22.44
C ALA A 242 26.15 -9.30 22.80
N ALA A 243 27.16 -9.82 22.09
CA ALA A 243 28.57 -9.64 22.44
C ALA A 243 29.45 -8.89 21.42
N SER A 244 28.92 -8.40 20.31
CA SER A 244 29.70 -7.59 19.35
C SER A 244 29.01 -6.27 19.02
N HIS A 245 29.56 -5.17 19.54
CA HIS A 245 29.28 -3.80 19.15
C HIS A 245 29.84 -3.50 17.74
N GLU A 246 29.38 -4.21 16.72
CA GLU A 246 29.48 -3.78 15.33
C GLU A 246 28.21 -4.27 14.63
N SER A 247 27.36 -3.33 14.23
CA SER A 247 26.19 -3.63 13.39
C SER A 247 26.66 -4.36 12.14
N PRO A 248 26.33 -5.65 11.92
CA PRO A 248 26.62 -6.26 10.65
C PRO A 248 25.75 -5.55 9.63
N GLN A 249 26.38 -4.82 8.71
CA GLN A 249 25.74 -4.45 7.46
C GLN A 249 25.43 -5.75 6.74
N VAL A 250 24.26 -6.33 7.04
CA VAL A 250 23.72 -7.46 6.28
C VAL A 250 23.36 -6.87 4.93
N ILE A 251 24.29 -7.01 3.99
CA ILE A 251 24.06 -6.74 2.57
C ILE A 251 22.86 -7.60 2.18
N SER A 252 21.70 -6.98 1.99
CA SER A 252 20.51 -7.66 1.49
C SER A 252 20.91 -8.41 0.22
N PRO A 253 20.73 -9.74 0.13
CA PRO A 253 21.01 -10.44 -1.10
C PRO A 253 20.19 -9.82 -2.23
N SER A 254 20.80 -9.67 -3.41
CA SER A 254 20.10 -9.14 -4.59
C SER A 254 18.80 -9.93 -4.79
N PRO A 255 17.64 -9.26 -4.90
CA PRO A 255 16.34 -9.92 -4.98
C PRO A 255 16.17 -10.79 -6.23
N LEU A 256 17.02 -10.59 -7.25
CA LEU A 256 17.15 -11.45 -8.43
C LEU A 256 18.64 -11.61 -8.79
N PRO A 257 19.08 -12.78 -9.31
CA PRO A 257 20.43 -12.95 -9.84
C PRO A 257 20.68 -12.06 -11.08
N VAL A 258 21.89 -11.49 -11.20
CA VAL A 258 22.28 -10.63 -12.35
C VAL A 258 22.03 -11.29 -13.72
N PRO A 259 22.31 -12.60 -13.94
CA PRO A 259 22.01 -13.24 -15.22
C PRO A 259 20.52 -13.25 -15.57
N VAL A 260 19.64 -13.30 -14.56
CA VAL A 260 18.18 -13.26 -14.75
C VAL A 260 17.75 -11.85 -15.13
N ILE A 261 18.32 -10.82 -14.50
CA ILE A 261 18.05 -9.41 -14.85
C ILE A 261 18.44 -9.15 -16.31
N GLN A 262 19.59 -9.65 -16.77
CA GLN A 262 20.01 -9.50 -18.17
C GLN A 262 19.04 -10.19 -19.15
N LYS A 263 18.55 -11.39 -18.82
CA LYS A 263 17.51 -12.08 -19.62
C LYS A 263 16.20 -11.29 -19.66
N LEU A 264 15.77 -10.75 -18.52
CA LEU A 264 14.56 -9.93 -18.43
C LEU A 264 14.66 -8.66 -19.27
N LEU A 265 15.83 -7.98 -19.24
CA LEU A 265 16.10 -6.80 -20.06
C LEU A 265 16.00 -7.12 -21.56
N ALA A 266 16.62 -8.23 -22.01
CA ALA A 266 16.57 -8.65 -23.40
C ALA A 266 15.13 -8.95 -23.89
N ILE A 267 14.31 -9.58 -23.04
CA ILE A 267 12.89 -9.82 -23.33
C ILE A 267 12.11 -8.51 -23.38
N LEU A 268 12.37 -7.60 -22.43
CA LEU A 268 11.68 -6.32 -22.31
C LEU A 268 11.97 -5.39 -23.50
N GLU A 269 13.22 -5.30 -23.95
CA GLU A 269 13.60 -4.56 -25.16
C GLU A 269 12.83 -5.08 -26.39
N ARG A 270 12.71 -6.41 -26.51
CA ARG A 270 12.01 -7.04 -27.63
C ARG A 270 10.51 -6.78 -27.60
N LEU A 271 9.89 -6.91 -26.44
CA LEU A 271 8.45 -6.66 -26.26
C LEU A 271 8.12 -5.16 -26.37
N SER A 272 9.06 -4.28 -26.02
CA SER A 272 8.96 -2.83 -26.24
C SER A 272 8.89 -2.49 -27.72
N ALA A 273 9.76 -3.09 -28.54
CA ALA A 273 9.78 -2.88 -29.99
C ALA A 273 8.45 -3.26 -30.69
N ASN A 274 7.66 -4.16 -30.08
CA ASN A 274 6.38 -4.64 -30.59
C ASN A 274 5.16 -4.01 -29.90
N GLY A 275 5.33 -2.91 -29.14
CA GLY A 275 4.22 -2.21 -28.49
C GLY A 275 3.53 -2.96 -27.33
N ARG A 276 4.12 -4.06 -26.84
CA ARG A 276 3.58 -4.89 -25.72
C ARG A 276 4.20 -4.53 -24.37
N PHE A 277 4.86 -3.40 -24.26
CA PHE A 277 5.57 -2.94 -23.07
C PHE A 277 4.65 -2.83 -21.83
N GLU A 278 3.45 -2.27 -21.97
CA GLU A 278 2.52 -2.10 -20.84
C GLU A 278 2.10 -3.43 -20.19
N HIS A 279 1.95 -4.49 -20.99
CA HIS A 279 1.63 -5.82 -20.47
C HIS A 279 2.77 -6.39 -19.63
N CYS A 280 4.02 -6.14 -20.03
CA CYS A 280 5.21 -6.56 -19.28
C CYS A 280 5.31 -5.84 -17.94
N VAL A 281 5.01 -4.54 -17.92
CA VAL A 281 4.97 -3.75 -16.68
C VAL A 281 3.93 -4.31 -15.72
N LYS A 282 2.71 -4.60 -16.19
CA LYS A 282 1.66 -5.21 -15.35
C LYS A 282 2.10 -6.57 -14.78
N ILE A 283 2.65 -7.45 -15.62
CA ILE A 283 3.17 -8.76 -15.19
C ILE A 283 4.26 -8.59 -14.12
N TYR A 284 5.19 -7.65 -14.34
CA TYR A 284 6.25 -7.37 -13.39
C TYR A 284 5.69 -6.90 -12.04
N VAL A 285 4.80 -5.90 -12.06
CA VAL A 285 4.16 -5.36 -10.85
C VAL A 285 3.41 -6.46 -10.11
N ASP A 286 2.60 -7.27 -10.79
CA ASP A 286 1.79 -8.33 -10.18
C ASP A 286 2.67 -9.38 -9.47
N VAL A 287 3.73 -9.86 -10.15
CA VAL A 287 4.62 -10.90 -9.59
C VAL A 287 5.45 -10.35 -8.43
N ARG A 288 6.03 -9.15 -8.58
CA ARG A 288 6.85 -8.54 -7.52
C ARG A 288 6.01 -8.10 -6.33
N ALA A 289 4.83 -7.50 -6.55
CA ALA A 289 3.91 -7.16 -5.48
C ALA A 289 3.42 -8.40 -4.73
N ALA A 290 3.15 -9.51 -5.42
CA ALA A 290 2.81 -10.77 -4.78
C ALA A 290 3.97 -11.31 -3.93
N ASN A 291 5.21 -11.22 -4.39
CA ASN A 291 6.40 -11.64 -3.64
C ASN A 291 6.62 -10.80 -2.37
N VAL A 292 6.50 -9.47 -2.49
CA VAL A 292 6.57 -8.56 -1.35
C VAL A 292 5.44 -8.83 -0.36
N ARG A 293 4.22 -9.06 -0.85
CA ARG A 293 3.08 -9.38 0.01
C ARG A 293 3.27 -10.72 0.73
N ALA A 294 3.83 -11.72 0.06
CA ALA A 294 4.18 -13.00 0.69
C ALA A 294 5.26 -12.83 1.78
N THR A 295 6.28 -12.02 1.50
CA THR A 295 7.32 -11.62 2.46
C THR A 295 6.72 -10.97 3.71
N LEU A 296 5.81 -10.02 3.52
CA LEU A 296 5.17 -9.31 4.63
C LEU A 296 4.18 -10.18 5.40
N ARG A 297 3.42 -11.06 4.74
CA ARG A 297 2.52 -12.02 5.39
C ARG A 297 3.25 -13.02 6.29
N ALA A 298 4.49 -13.37 5.97
CA ALA A 298 5.32 -14.22 6.82
C ALA A 298 5.63 -13.60 8.19
N LEU A 299 5.38 -12.30 8.38
CA LEU A 299 5.59 -11.56 9.64
C LEU A 299 4.41 -11.62 10.60
N ASP A 300 3.37 -12.40 10.30
CA ASP A 300 2.16 -12.56 11.13
C ASP A 300 1.50 -11.20 11.47
N LEU A 301 0.97 -10.57 10.42
CA LEU A 301 0.45 -9.20 10.45
C LEU A 301 -1.00 -9.09 10.95
N GLU A 302 -1.56 -10.14 11.56
CA GLU A 302 -2.95 -10.17 12.06
C GLU A 302 -3.24 -9.02 13.03
N TYR A 303 -2.22 -8.53 13.75
CA TYR A 303 -2.36 -7.40 14.66
C TYR A 303 -2.63 -6.06 13.99
N LEU A 304 -2.37 -5.91 12.68
CA LEU A 304 -2.65 -4.66 11.96
C LEU A 304 -4.15 -4.44 11.73
N GLU A 305 -4.97 -5.49 11.83
CA GLU A 305 -6.41 -5.46 11.55
C GLU A 305 -7.26 -5.24 12.82
N ILE A 306 -6.62 -5.02 13.96
CA ILE A 306 -7.30 -4.80 15.25
C ILE A 306 -8.13 -3.51 15.16
N SER A 307 -9.42 -3.61 15.52
CA SER A 307 -10.36 -2.48 15.55
C SER A 307 -10.13 -1.58 16.78
N THR A 308 -10.47 -0.29 16.68
CA THR A 308 -10.36 0.69 17.78
C THR A 308 -11.02 0.24 19.09
N ALA A 309 -12.04 -0.62 19.03
CA ALA A 309 -12.76 -1.15 20.19
C ALA A 309 -12.00 -2.22 20.97
N ASP A 310 -11.05 -2.93 20.34
CA ASP A 310 -10.30 -4.02 20.96
C ASP A 310 -8.99 -3.53 21.63
N PHE A 311 -8.70 -2.22 21.55
CA PHE A 311 -7.56 -1.55 22.19
C PHE A 311 -7.78 -1.28 23.70
N ASP A 312 -8.72 -1.95 24.37
CA ASP A 312 -8.97 -1.73 25.79
C ASP A 312 -7.92 -2.40 26.72
N ASP A 313 -7.05 -3.29 26.21
CA ASP A 313 -5.92 -3.88 26.96
C ASP A 313 -4.57 -3.23 26.62
N VAL A 314 -4.12 -2.33 27.50
CA VAL A 314 -2.88 -1.55 27.40
C VAL A 314 -1.62 -2.42 27.22
N GLN A 315 -1.57 -3.61 27.83
CA GLN A 315 -0.40 -4.50 27.74
C GLN A 315 -0.29 -5.18 26.38
N SER A 316 -1.44 -5.45 25.75
CA SER A 316 -1.50 -6.00 24.39
C SER A 316 -0.93 -5.00 23.38
N ILE A 317 -1.33 -3.72 23.50
CA ILE A 317 -0.95 -2.65 22.58
C ILE A 317 0.55 -2.38 22.57
N GLU A 318 1.19 -2.37 23.74
CA GLU A 318 2.63 -2.17 23.84
C GLU A 318 3.41 -3.24 23.06
N GLY A 319 3.01 -4.51 23.18
CA GLY A 319 3.60 -5.60 22.41
C GLY A 319 3.36 -5.46 20.91
N HIS A 320 2.17 -4.98 20.51
CA HIS A 320 1.85 -4.74 19.10
C HIS A 320 2.63 -3.57 18.50
N ILE A 321 2.81 -2.45 19.21
CA ILE A 321 3.58 -1.30 18.73
C ILE A 321 5.06 -1.64 18.62
N GLY A 322 5.61 -2.38 19.58
CA GLY A 322 6.99 -2.87 19.51
C GLY A 322 7.23 -3.78 18.30
N ARG A 323 6.27 -4.67 17.97
CA ARG A 323 6.31 -5.48 16.74
C ARG A 323 6.16 -4.63 15.49
N TRP A 324 5.18 -3.73 15.48
CA TRP A 324 4.92 -2.79 14.39
C TRP A 324 6.17 -2.01 14.01
N GLY A 325 6.90 -1.45 14.98
CA GLY A 325 8.08 -0.66 14.69
C GLY A 325 9.22 -1.47 14.05
N LYS A 326 9.41 -2.73 14.49
CA LYS A 326 10.39 -3.66 13.90
C LYS A 326 9.99 -4.11 12.50
N HIS A 327 8.72 -4.45 12.31
CA HIS A 327 8.20 -4.90 11.02
C HIS A 327 8.20 -3.76 9.99
N LEU A 328 7.84 -2.54 10.39
CA LEU A 328 7.89 -1.36 9.52
C LEU A 328 9.33 -1.02 9.14
N GLU A 329 10.26 -1.07 10.10
CA GLU A 329 11.68 -0.87 9.78
C GLU A 329 12.18 -1.91 8.78
N PHE A 330 11.84 -3.18 8.96
CA PHE A 330 12.25 -4.22 8.02
C PHE A 330 11.66 -4.03 6.62
N ALA A 331 10.36 -3.74 6.56
CA ALA A 331 9.67 -3.48 5.31
C ALA A 331 10.34 -2.33 4.55
N VAL A 332 10.64 -1.21 5.22
CA VAL A 332 11.25 -0.04 4.58
C VAL A 332 12.71 -0.26 4.20
N LYS A 333 13.55 -0.75 5.13
CA LYS A 333 15.01 -0.80 4.92
C LYS A 333 15.50 -2.00 4.12
N HIS A 334 14.75 -3.11 4.11
CA HIS A 334 15.19 -4.33 3.44
C HIS A 334 14.30 -4.68 2.26
N VAL A 335 12.98 -4.68 2.44
CA VAL A 335 12.06 -5.13 1.39
C VAL A 335 11.88 -4.06 0.31
N PHE A 336 11.39 -2.88 0.69
CA PHE A 336 11.15 -1.79 -0.26
C PHE A 336 12.45 -1.21 -0.82
N GLU A 337 13.54 -1.20 -0.05
CA GLU A 337 14.86 -0.82 -0.56
C GLU A 337 15.35 -1.75 -1.67
N ALA A 338 15.17 -3.06 -1.51
CA ALA A 338 15.56 -4.04 -2.51
C ALA A 338 14.70 -3.93 -3.77
N GLU A 339 13.38 -3.76 -3.63
CA GLU A 339 12.48 -3.55 -4.77
C GLU A 339 12.76 -2.22 -5.50
N TYR A 340 13.09 -1.15 -4.77
CA TYR A 340 13.42 0.12 -5.37
C TYR A 340 14.64 0.01 -6.29
N LYS A 341 15.72 -0.63 -5.80
CA LYS A 341 16.92 -0.90 -6.59
C LYS A 341 16.63 -1.79 -7.79
N LEU A 342 15.85 -2.85 -7.60
CA LEU A 342 15.50 -3.77 -8.69
C LEU A 342 14.66 -3.07 -9.78
N CYS A 343 13.69 -2.23 -9.40
CA CYS A 343 12.92 -1.43 -10.34
C CYS A 343 13.81 -0.48 -11.15
N CYS A 344 14.82 0.14 -10.52
CA CYS A 344 15.82 0.92 -11.25
C CYS A 344 16.58 0.03 -12.25
N ASP A 345 17.18 -1.07 -11.79
CA ASP A 345 18.03 -1.93 -12.62
C ASP A 345 17.29 -2.49 -13.86
N VAL A 346 15.99 -2.80 -13.76
CA VAL A 346 15.19 -3.40 -14.84
C VAL A 346 14.67 -2.36 -15.86
N PHE A 347 14.33 -1.14 -15.42
CA PHE A 347 13.60 -0.18 -16.26
C PHE A 347 14.40 1.10 -16.58
N GLU A 348 15.57 1.31 -16.00
CA GLU A 348 16.40 2.50 -16.26
C GLU A 348 16.85 2.60 -17.72
N HIS A 349 17.12 1.46 -18.37
CA HIS A 349 17.67 1.40 -19.72
C HIS A 349 16.63 1.18 -20.84
N SER A 350 15.42 0.72 -20.48
CA SER A 350 14.46 0.11 -21.42
C SER A 350 13.12 0.83 -21.55
N GLY A 351 12.82 1.80 -20.67
CA GLY A 351 11.52 2.49 -20.63
C GLY A 351 11.60 4.02 -20.61
N PRO A 352 10.46 4.72 -20.86
CA PRO A 352 10.35 6.16 -20.67
C PRO A 352 10.88 6.65 -19.32
N PRO A 353 11.46 7.87 -19.25
CA PRO A 353 11.98 8.42 -18.02
C PRO A 353 10.93 8.39 -16.90
N ARG A 354 11.32 7.88 -15.72
CA ARG A 354 10.50 7.77 -14.49
C ARG A 354 9.48 6.64 -14.41
N LEU A 355 9.35 5.76 -15.41
CA LEU A 355 8.40 4.64 -15.30
C LEU A 355 8.68 3.71 -14.11
N TRP A 356 9.95 3.48 -13.79
CA TRP A 356 10.34 2.66 -12.63
C TRP A 356 9.79 3.22 -11.31
N THR A 357 9.63 4.55 -11.19
CA THR A 357 9.02 5.16 -10.00
C THR A 357 7.52 4.87 -9.92
N SER A 358 6.83 4.78 -11.06
CA SER A 358 5.43 4.39 -11.13
C SER A 358 5.24 2.91 -10.80
N CYS A 359 6.11 2.04 -11.35
CA CYS A 359 6.07 0.60 -11.06
C CYS A 359 6.30 0.34 -9.57
N PHE A 360 7.30 1.00 -8.97
CA PHE A 360 7.58 0.91 -7.54
C PHE A 360 6.40 1.41 -6.69
N ALA A 361 5.77 2.52 -7.07
CA ALA A 361 4.59 3.04 -6.37
C ALA A 361 3.42 2.04 -6.40
N GLU A 362 3.18 1.39 -7.54
CA GLU A 362 2.12 0.39 -7.67
C GLU A 362 2.42 -0.87 -6.85
N ILE A 363 3.67 -1.36 -6.89
CA ILE A 363 4.12 -2.50 -6.07
C ILE A 363 3.94 -2.20 -4.58
N THR A 364 4.36 -1.02 -4.12
CA THR A 364 4.29 -0.65 -2.71
C THR A 364 2.86 -0.45 -2.22
N ALA A 365 1.99 0.14 -3.04
CA ALA A 365 0.56 0.25 -2.76
C ALA A 365 -0.09 -1.14 -2.61
N GLN A 366 0.22 -2.07 -3.52
CA GLN A 366 -0.29 -3.45 -3.48
C GLN A 366 0.35 -4.33 -2.39
N ALA A 367 1.55 -3.98 -1.91
CA ALA A 367 2.30 -4.72 -0.91
C ALA A 367 1.73 -4.61 0.52
N GLY A 368 0.95 -3.57 0.80
CA GLY A 368 0.30 -3.39 2.12
C GLY A 368 0.99 -2.39 3.05
N ILE A 369 1.85 -1.49 2.56
CA ILE A 369 2.42 -0.40 3.38
C ILE A 369 1.33 0.47 4.03
N LEU A 370 0.20 0.66 3.34
CA LEU A 370 -0.95 1.41 3.85
C LEU A 370 -1.55 0.78 5.11
N ALA A 371 -1.50 -0.54 5.27
CA ALA A 371 -1.98 -1.22 6.48
C ALA A 371 -1.13 -0.87 7.70
N PHE A 372 0.19 -0.75 7.54
CA PHE A 372 1.08 -0.28 8.61
C PHE A 372 0.76 1.15 9.03
N LEU A 373 0.50 2.04 8.07
CA LEU A 373 0.15 3.43 8.35
C LEU A 373 -1.24 3.55 8.99
N GLN A 374 -2.20 2.74 8.53
CA GLN A 374 -3.54 2.69 9.08
C GLN A 374 -3.54 2.19 10.53
N PHE A 375 -2.76 1.16 10.87
CA PHE A 375 -2.61 0.71 12.25
C PHE A 375 -2.14 1.85 13.18
N GLY A 376 -1.12 2.61 12.76
CA GLY A 376 -0.66 3.77 13.53
C GLY A 376 -1.76 4.83 13.72
N ARG A 377 -2.62 5.02 12.71
CA ARG A 377 -3.75 5.95 12.76
C ARG A 377 -4.82 5.45 13.72
N THR A 378 -5.16 4.16 13.68
CA THR A 378 -6.09 3.52 14.61
C THR A 378 -5.64 3.67 16.06
N VAL A 379 -4.33 3.53 16.34
CA VAL A 379 -3.76 3.80 17.67
C VAL A 379 -3.88 5.29 18.03
N ALA A 380 -3.67 6.21 17.09
CA ALA A 380 -3.85 7.64 17.33
C ALA A 380 -5.31 8.04 17.61
N GLU A 381 -6.29 7.33 17.04
CA GLU A 381 -7.73 7.57 17.20
C GLU A 381 -8.37 6.86 18.41
N SER A 382 -7.65 5.97 19.09
CA SER A 382 -8.16 5.26 20.28
C SER A 382 -8.43 6.19 21.48
N ARG A 383 -8.92 5.65 22.61
CA ARG A 383 -9.23 6.42 23.83
C ARG A 383 -8.02 7.22 24.30
N LYS A 384 -8.25 8.45 24.76
CA LYS A 384 -7.21 9.33 25.31
C LYS A 384 -6.88 8.88 26.74
N ASP A 385 -5.65 8.44 26.96
CA ASP A 385 -5.14 8.13 28.30
C ASP A 385 -3.64 8.47 28.39
N PRO A 386 -3.07 8.66 29.60
CA PRO A 386 -1.67 9.00 29.75
C PRO A 386 -0.71 7.92 29.23
N ILE A 387 -1.08 6.64 29.30
CA ILE A 387 -0.20 5.55 28.83
C ILE A 387 -0.10 5.59 27.30
N LYS A 388 -1.21 5.91 26.62
CA LYS A 388 -1.26 6.14 25.17
C LYS A 388 -0.30 7.25 24.73
N LEU A 389 -0.07 8.31 25.52
CA LEU A 389 0.91 9.34 25.16
C LEU A 389 2.29 8.71 24.91
N LEU A 390 2.76 7.86 25.81
CA LEU A 390 4.05 7.15 25.65
C LEU A 390 4.07 6.32 24.37
N LYS A 391 2.95 5.64 24.07
CA LYS A 391 2.79 4.82 22.86
C LYS A 391 2.78 5.63 21.56
N LEU A 392 2.18 6.82 21.57
CA LEU A 392 2.27 7.75 20.45
C LEU A 392 3.69 8.27 20.25
N LEU A 393 4.43 8.50 21.34
CA LEU A 393 5.85 8.88 21.26
C LEU A 393 6.69 7.74 20.67
N ASP A 394 6.43 6.47 21.01
CA ASP A 394 7.11 5.31 20.41
C ASP A 394 6.87 5.22 18.89
N ILE A 395 5.61 5.44 18.47
CA ILE A 395 5.24 5.50 17.04
C ILE A 395 5.96 6.64 16.35
N PHE A 396 5.93 7.85 16.93
CA PHE A 396 6.60 9.02 16.37
C PHE A 396 8.12 8.80 16.27
N ALA A 397 8.76 8.23 17.30
CA ALA A 397 10.19 7.93 17.30
C ALA A 397 10.56 6.97 16.16
N THR A 398 9.74 5.93 15.95
CA THR A 398 9.92 4.99 14.83
C THR A 398 9.79 5.69 13.48
N LEU A 399 8.74 6.50 13.28
CA LEU A 399 8.52 7.24 12.03
C LEU A 399 9.63 8.26 11.76
N ASN A 400 10.09 8.97 12.80
CA ASN A 400 11.17 9.96 12.68
C ASN A 400 12.50 9.29 12.33
N ARG A 401 12.77 8.09 12.87
CA ARG A 401 13.94 7.28 12.52
C ARG A 401 13.92 6.80 11.07
N LEU A 402 12.76 6.43 10.54
CA LEU A 402 12.59 5.97 9.15
C LEU A 402 12.35 7.11 8.15
N ARG A 403 12.18 8.35 8.63
CA ARG A 403 11.93 9.54 7.79
C ARG A 403 12.88 9.70 6.59
N PRO A 404 14.21 9.58 6.71
CA PRO A 404 15.10 9.72 5.54
C PRO A 404 14.85 8.63 4.49
N ASP A 405 14.59 7.39 4.91
CA ASP A 405 14.27 6.28 4.02
C ASP A 405 12.92 6.50 3.33
N PHE A 406 11.91 6.97 4.06
CA PHE A 406 10.61 7.32 3.50
C PHE A 406 10.72 8.42 2.43
N ASN A 407 11.47 9.48 2.72
CA ASN A 407 11.66 10.59 1.77
C ASN A 407 12.40 10.14 0.50
N ARG A 408 13.36 9.22 0.62
CA ARG A 408 14.14 8.69 -0.52
C ARG A 408 13.31 7.72 -1.37
N LEU A 409 12.63 6.76 -0.74
CA LEU A 409 11.87 5.72 -1.43
C LEU A 409 10.56 6.26 -2.00
N PHE A 410 9.80 7.01 -1.20
CA PHE A 410 8.44 7.43 -1.54
C PHE A 410 8.35 8.90 -1.95
N GLY A 411 9.47 9.64 -2.10
CA GLY A 411 9.46 11.07 -2.45
C GLY A 411 8.98 11.42 -3.86
N GLY A 412 8.79 10.42 -4.74
CA GLY A 412 8.33 10.62 -6.11
C GLY A 412 6.84 10.96 -6.23
N LYS A 413 6.46 11.67 -7.30
CA LYS A 413 5.04 11.98 -7.63
C LYS A 413 4.12 10.76 -7.69
N PRO A 414 4.54 9.57 -8.15
CA PRO A 414 3.66 8.39 -8.15
C PRO A 414 3.30 7.88 -6.75
N CYS A 415 4.08 8.20 -5.72
CA CYS A 415 3.85 7.75 -4.33
C CYS A 415 3.03 8.74 -3.49
N MET A 416 2.30 9.68 -4.10
CA MET A 416 1.57 10.74 -3.39
C MET A 416 0.56 10.22 -2.36
N GLU A 417 -0.08 9.09 -2.62
CA GLU A 417 -1.01 8.46 -1.67
C GLU A 417 -0.29 8.05 -0.38
N ILE A 418 0.85 7.36 -0.49
CA ILE A 418 1.67 6.93 0.65
C ILE A 418 2.23 8.15 1.40
N GLN A 419 2.68 9.19 0.67
CA GLN A 419 3.15 10.43 1.28
C GLN A 419 2.04 11.13 2.09
N ASN A 420 0.84 11.24 1.52
CA ASN A 420 -0.31 11.82 2.19
C ASN A 420 -0.68 11.00 3.44
N ALA A 421 -0.80 9.68 3.32
CA ALA A 421 -1.10 8.80 4.45
C ALA A 421 -0.05 8.92 5.57
N THR A 422 1.24 9.00 5.21
CA THR A 422 2.35 9.17 6.16
C THR A 422 2.28 10.53 6.86
N ARG A 423 2.04 11.62 6.10
CA ARG A 423 1.88 12.96 6.67
C ARG A 423 0.69 13.03 7.61
N ASP A 424 -0.44 12.46 7.21
CA ASP A 424 -1.66 12.46 8.00
C ASP A 424 -1.50 11.63 9.28
N LEU A 425 -0.77 10.51 9.22
CA LEU A 425 -0.39 9.74 10.40
C LEU A 425 0.51 10.56 11.35
N ILE A 426 1.58 11.17 10.83
CA ILE A 426 2.48 12.02 11.64
C ILE A 426 1.67 13.15 12.29
N LYS A 427 0.76 13.77 11.53
CA LYS A 427 -0.15 14.79 12.06
C LYS A 427 -1.01 14.28 13.20
N SER A 428 -1.71 13.17 12.98
CA SER A 428 -2.58 12.56 13.99
C SER A 428 -1.82 12.16 15.26
N VAL A 429 -0.62 11.60 15.12
CA VAL A 429 0.24 11.22 16.26
C VAL A 429 0.72 12.45 17.04
N VAL A 430 1.16 13.50 16.34
CA VAL A 430 1.64 14.74 16.97
C VAL A 430 0.49 15.49 17.66
N ASP A 431 -0.66 15.64 16.99
CA ASP A 431 -1.84 16.30 17.55
C ASP A 431 -2.35 15.50 18.76
N GLY A 432 -2.52 14.17 18.63
CA GLY A 432 -2.97 13.31 19.73
C GLY A 432 -2.02 13.29 20.93
N ALA A 433 -0.69 13.29 20.70
CA ALA A 433 0.29 13.37 21.77
C ALA A 433 0.22 14.73 22.49
N CYS A 434 0.13 15.83 21.74
CA CYS A 434 0.02 17.16 22.32
C CYS A 434 -1.30 17.34 23.10
N GLU A 435 -2.42 16.88 22.55
CA GLU A 435 -3.71 16.93 23.22
C GLU A 435 -3.68 16.21 24.57
N ILE A 436 -3.22 14.96 24.60
CA ILE A 436 -3.11 14.21 25.85
C ILE A 436 -2.17 14.93 26.83
N PHE A 437 -1.00 15.39 26.36
CA PHE A 437 -0.02 16.07 27.21
C PHE A 437 -0.60 17.34 27.87
N TRP A 438 -1.29 18.19 27.11
CA TRP A 438 -1.88 19.42 27.63
C TRP A 438 -3.11 19.16 28.50
N GLU A 439 -3.88 18.11 28.21
CA GLU A 439 -5.00 17.68 29.04
C GLU A 439 -4.53 17.18 30.42
N LEU A 440 -3.30 16.67 30.58
CA LEU A 440 -2.80 16.14 31.87
C LEU A 440 -2.90 17.15 33.02
N LEU A 441 -2.50 18.41 32.79
CA LEU A 441 -2.57 19.45 33.82
C LEU A 441 -4.02 19.66 34.28
N VAL A 442 -4.93 19.82 33.31
CA VAL A 442 -6.36 20.01 33.58
C VAL A 442 -6.93 18.79 34.31
N GLN A 443 -6.55 17.58 33.90
CA GLN A 443 -6.99 16.35 34.57
C GLN A 443 -6.51 16.30 36.03
N VAL A 444 -5.28 16.73 36.34
CA VAL A 444 -4.79 16.81 37.72
C VAL A 444 -5.58 17.84 38.53
N GLU A 445 -5.87 19.00 37.96
CA GLU A 445 -6.68 20.04 38.61
C GLU A 445 -8.12 19.57 38.87
N LEU A 446 -8.72 18.82 37.94
CA LEU A 446 -10.07 18.26 38.08
C LEU A 446 -10.21 17.21 39.19
N GLN A 447 -9.11 16.67 39.71
CA GLN A 447 -9.12 15.75 40.86
C GLN A 447 -9.20 16.49 42.20
N ARG A 448 -8.97 17.81 42.23
CA ARG A 448 -9.02 18.64 43.44
C ARG A 448 -10.31 18.54 44.27
N PRO A 449 -11.53 18.50 43.70
CA PRO A 449 -12.76 18.42 44.48
C PRO A 449 -13.04 17.02 45.05
N LEU A 450 -12.27 15.99 44.67
CA LEU A 450 -12.49 14.64 45.18
C LEU A 450 -12.13 14.54 46.68
N PRO A 451 -12.87 13.74 47.45
CA PRO A 451 -12.60 13.59 48.87
C PRO A 451 -11.23 12.93 49.10
N PRO A 452 -10.47 13.38 50.11
CA PRO A 452 -9.18 12.79 50.42
C PRO A 452 -9.33 11.38 51.03
N PRO A 453 -8.26 10.56 51.03
CA PRO A 453 -8.29 9.22 51.61
C PRO A 453 -8.71 9.23 53.09
N SER A 454 -9.72 8.45 53.46
CA SER A 454 -10.25 8.46 54.84
C SER A 454 -9.26 7.96 55.90
N ASP A 455 -8.18 7.30 55.48
CA ASP A 455 -7.11 6.76 56.33
C ASP A 455 -5.89 7.70 56.46
N GLY A 456 -5.90 8.86 55.80
CA GLY A 456 -4.76 9.79 55.79
C GLY A 456 -3.57 9.29 54.95
N GLY A 457 -3.78 8.25 54.12
CA GLY A 457 -2.77 7.73 53.20
C GLY A 457 -2.50 8.69 52.04
N VAL A 458 -1.42 8.39 51.29
CA VAL A 458 -1.06 9.19 50.10
C VAL A 458 -1.98 8.81 48.93
N PRO A 459 -2.60 9.77 48.21
CA PRO A 459 -3.44 9.46 47.06
C PRO A 459 -2.62 8.84 45.94
N LYS A 460 -3.16 7.81 45.27
CA LYS A 460 -2.47 7.11 44.17
C LYS A 460 -2.10 8.02 42.99
N LEU A 461 -2.87 9.08 42.77
CA LEU A 461 -2.58 10.11 41.76
C LEU A 461 -1.19 10.72 41.97
N VAL A 462 -0.79 10.92 43.22
CA VAL A 462 0.49 11.54 43.57
C VAL A 462 1.65 10.68 43.10
N SER A 463 1.60 9.39 43.41
CA SER A 463 2.64 8.44 43.00
C SER A 463 2.66 8.27 41.48
N PHE A 464 1.49 8.17 40.87
CA PHE A 464 1.37 8.00 39.42
C PHE A 464 1.95 9.21 38.67
N MET A 465 1.54 10.43 39.00
CA MET A 465 1.95 11.62 38.25
C MET A 465 3.44 11.91 38.42
N THR A 466 4.00 11.70 39.61
CA THR A 466 5.45 11.91 39.83
C THR A 466 6.29 10.90 39.06
N GLU A 467 5.93 9.61 39.09
CA GLU A 467 6.59 8.56 38.32
C GLU A 467 6.45 8.80 36.82
N TYR A 468 5.25 9.17 36.37
CA TYR A 468 4.95 9.44 34.97
C TYR A 468 5.69 10.66 34.43
N CYS A 469 5.67 11.80 35.15
CA CYS A 469 6.42 13.00 34.77
C CYS A 469 7.93 12.76 34.77
N ASN A 470 8.44 11.95 35.71
CA ASN A 470 9.83 11.50 35.68
C ASN A 470 10.16 10.68 34.42
N GLY A 471 9.25 9.78 34.01
CA GLY A 471 9.38 9.03 32.76
C GLY A 471 9.41 9.93 31.53
N LEU A 472 8.51 10.93 31.45
CA LEU A 472 8.48 11.92 30.36
C LEU A 472 9.74 12.77 30.27
N LEU A 473 10.38 13.07 31.41
CA LEU A 473 11.63 13.81 31.48
C LEU A 473 12.88 12.93 31.36
N GLY A 474 12.71 11.61 31.28
CA GLY A 474 13.79 10.66 31.08
C GLY A 474 14.43 10.77 29.69
N GLU A 475 15.60 10.18 29.54
CA GLU A 475 16.40 10.24 28.30
C GLU A 475 15.70 9.65 27.07
N GLU A 476 14.77 8.71 27.28
CA GLU A 476 14.03 8.04 26.21
C GLU A 476 12.96 8.94 25.58
N TYR A 477 12.10 9.57 26.40
CA TYR A 477 10.93 10.31 25.91
C TYR A 477 11.15 11.82 25.79
N ARG A 478 12.05 12.41 26.60
CA ARG A 478 12.30 13.85 26.60
C ARG A 478 12.66 14.41 25.21
N PRO A 479 13.63 13.85 24.45
CA PRO A 479 13.98 14.40 23.13
C PRO A 479 12.83 14.25 22.14
N VAL A 480 12.13 13.12 22.18
CA VAL A 480 11.00 12.79 21.30
C VAL A 480 9.83 13.75 21.54
N LEU A 481 9.42 13.91 22.80
CA LEU A 481 8.33 14.80 23.18
C LEU A 481 8.68 16.27 22.91
N THR A 482 9.92 16.68 23.17
CA THR A 482 10.37 18.06 22.83
C THR A 482 10.23 18.31 21.33
N GLN A 483 10.65 17.35 20.49
CA GLN A 483 10.50 17.45 19.03
C GLN A 483 9.03 17.53 18.61
N VAL A 484 8.16 16.68 19.18
CA VAL A 484 6.70 16.69 18.93
C VAL A 484 6.09 18.05 19.28
N LEU A 485 6.41 18.61 20.44
CA LEU A 485 5.92 19.92 20.88
C LEU A 485 6.39 21.06 19.95
N VAL A 486 7.64 21.03 19.50
CA VAL A 486 8.19 22.01 18.55
C VAL A 486 7.49 21.91 17.20
N ILE A 487 7.24 20.69 16.70
CA ILE A 487 6.53 20.47 15.43
C ILE A 487 5.09 21.01 15.52
N HIS A 488 4.36 20.65 16.57
CA HIS A 488 2.98 21.10 16.76
C HIS A 488 2.87 22.64 16.84
N ARG A 489 3.78 23.29 17.58
CA ARG A 489 3.85 24.77 17.61
C ARG A 489 4.19 25.38 16.26
N SER A 490 5.07 24.75 15.48
CA SER A 490 5.40 25.21 14.14
C SER A 490 4.17 25.21 13.21
N TRP A 491 3.28 24.21 13.35
CA TRP A 491 2.01 24.18 12.62
C TRP A 491 1.05 25.28 13.04
N LYS A 492 1.09 25.69 14.32
CA LYS A 492 0.31 26.81 14.87
C LYS A 492 0.97 28.19 14.70
N GLN A 493 2.17 28.26 14.08
CA GLN A 493 2.96 29.49 13.91
C GLN A 493 3.30 30.21 15.22
N GLU A 494 3.46 29.45 16.31
CA GLU A 494 3.87 29.98 17.61
C GLU A 494 5.40 30.03 17.75
N LYS A 495 5.92 30.98 18.54
CA LYS A 495 7.37 31.07 18.79
C LYS A 495 7.84 29.86 19.61
N SER A 496 8.94 29.25 19.17
CA SER A 496 9.61 28.20 19.94
C SER A 496 10.14 28.79 21.25
N GLN A 497 9.73 28.21 22.38
CA GLN A 497 10.27 28.54 23.69
C GLN A 497 11.13 27.36 24.15
N GLU A 498 12.37 27.65 24.51
CA GLU A 498 13.21 26.69 25.22
C GLU A 498 12.61 26.43 26.60
N GLY A 499 12.68 25.18 27.07
CA GLY A 499 12.16 24.81 28.39
C GLY A 499 10.66 24.50 28.47
N LEU A 500 9.89 24.65 27.38
CA LEU A 500 8.43 24.45 27.39
C LEU A 500 7.96 23.15 28.07
N LEU A 501 8.60 22.02 27.75
CA LEU A 501 8.29 20.72 28.36
C LEU A 501 8.56 20.75 29.87
N THR A 502 9.67 21.34 30.27
CA THR A 502 10.09 21.43 31.67
C THR A 502 9.13 22.31 32.46
N ASP A 503 8.76 23.47 31.92
CA ASP A 503 7.81 24.39 32.55
C ASP A 503 6.45 23.73 32.73
N ALA A 504 5.93 23.08 31.68
CA ALA A 504 4.65 22.37 31.72
C ALA A 504 4.63 21.25 32.76
N VAL A 505 5.72 20.46 32.86
CA VAL A 505 5.83 19.42 33.88
C VAL A 505 5.90 20.02 35.29
N VAL A 506 6.66 21.11 35.48
CA VAL A 506 6.71 21.83 36.76
C VAL A 506 5.33 22.35 37.15
N ASP A 507 4.53 22.84 36.21
CA ASP A 507 3.17 23.31 36.47
C ASP A 507 2.24 22.16 36.89
N ILE A 508 2.38 20.96 36.30
CA ILE A 508 1.67 19.74 36.73
C ILE A 508 2.02 19.40 38.19
N ILE A 509 3.30 19.47 38.55
CA ILE A 509 3.77 19.21 39.92
C ILE A 509 3.23 20.25 40.91
N LYS A 510 3.23 21.53 40.54
CA LYS A 510 2.63 22.60 41.36
C LYS A 510 1.12 22.45 41.51
N ALA A 511 0.41 22.03 40.47
CA ALA A 511 -1.02 21.76 40.54
C ALA A 511 -1.33 20.60 41.51
N LEU A 512 -0.46 19.58 41.51
CA LEU A 512 -0.53 18.47 42.44
C LEU A 512 -0.26 18.90 43.88
N GLU A 513 0.71 19.78 44.12
CA GLU A 513 0.95 20.40 45.41
C GLU A 513 -0.29 21.16 45.90
N GLN A 514 -0.87 22.05 45.08
CA GLN A 514 -2.12 22.76 45.43
C GLN A 514 -3.30 21.82 45.77
N ASN A 515 -3.31 20.61 45.21
CA ASN A 515 -4.31 19.60 45.56
C ASN A 515 -4.11 19.08 46.98
N PHE A 516 -2.88 18.94 47.47
CA PHE A 516 -2.60 18.51 48.84
C PHE A 516 -3.22 19.49 49.84
N GLU A 517 -3.03 20.78 49.62
CA GLU A 517 -3.56 21.88 50.44
C GLU A 517 -5.09 21.91 50.45
N THR A 518 -5.72 21.52 49.35
CA THR A 518 -7.18 21.46 49.27
C THR A 518 -7.72 20.21 49.97
N TRP A 519 -7.08 19.06 49.73
CA TRP A 519 -7.41 17.79 50.37
C TRP A 519 -7.20 17.82 51.88
N SER A 520 -6.16 18.48 52.37
CA SER A 520 -5.89 18.62 53.80
C SER A 520 -7.00 19.40 54.52
N LYS A 521 -7.58 20.41 53.87
CA LYS A 521 -8.73 21.18 54.38
C LYS A 521 -10.05 20.38 54.35
N GLY A 522 -10.11 19.33 53.54
CA GLY A 522 -11.29 18.46 53.41
C GLY A 522 -11.53 17.53 54.60
N TYR A 523 -10.53 17.32 55.47
CA TYR A 523 -10.68 16.50 56.66
C TYR A 523 -11.42 17.25 57.77
N VAL A 524 -12.47 16.61 58.31
CA VAL A 524 -13.17 17.09 59.52
C VAL A 524 -12.23 17.10 60.73
N ASP A 525 -11.35 16.11 60.81
CA ASP A 525 -10.36 15.99 61.87
C ASP A 525 -9.02 16.62 61.50
N LYS A 526 -8.68 17.74 62.15
CA LYS A 526 -7.41 18.44 61.96
C LYS A 526 -6.19 17.56 62.23
N THR A 527 -6.29 16.63 63.19
CA THR A 527 -5.15 15.75 63.51
C THR A 527 -4.88 14.72 62.42
N LEU A 528 -5.92 14.28 61.71
CA LEU A 528 -5.79 13.45 60.50
C LEU A 528 -5.25 14.26 59.33
N SER A 529 -5.68 15.53 59.18
CA SER A 529 -5.13 16.45 58.19
C SER A 529 -3.62 16.63 58.34
N HIS A 530 -3.12 16.83 59.56
CA HIS A 530 -1.68 16.93 59.83
C HIS A 530 -0.94 15.63 59.50
N LEU A 531 -1.52 14.45 59.79
CA LEU A 531 -0.94 13.17 59.43
C LEU A 531 -0.89 12.95 57.91
N PHE A 532 -1.94 13.34 57.20
CA PHE A 532 -2.01 13.30 55.75
C PHE A 532 -0.93 14.19 55.10
N MET A 533 -0.76 15.42 55.58
CA MET A 533 0.27 16.33 55.07
C MET A 533 1.67 15.78 55.35
N MET A 534 1.92 15.27 56.56
CA MET A 534 3.18 14.61 56.90
C MET A 534 3.50 13.45 55.94
N ASN A 535 2.52 12.58 55.68
CA ASN A 535 2.67 11.44 54.76
C ASN A 535 2.96 11.90 53.33
N THR A 536 2.19 12.87 52.84
CA THR A 536 2.26 13.35 51.46
C THR A 536 3.56 14.08 51.19
N HIS A 537 3.98 15.03 52.05
CA HIS A 537 5.27 15.71 51.92
C HIS A 537 6.45 14.74 51.93
N TRP A 538 6.44 13.74 52.83
CA TRP A 538 7.51 12.75 52.89
C TRP A 538 7.59 11.90 51.62
N HIS A 539 6.43 11.43 51.14
CA HIS A 539 6.36 10.63 49.93
C HIS A 539 6.84 11.42 48.71
N PHE A 540 6.39 12.67 48.59
CA PHE A 540 6.76 13.56 47.50
C PHE A 540 8.26 13.84 47.47
N HIS A 541 8.84 14.22 48.61
CA HIS A 541 10.29 14.41 48.73
C HIS A 541 11.06 13.14 48.35
N LYS A 542 10.63 11.97 48.85
CA LYS A 542 11.32 10.69 48.59
C LYS A 542 11.24 10.26 47.13
N GLN A 543 10.11 10.47 46.45
CA GLN A 543 9.95 10.12 45.04
C GLN A 543 10.73 11.06 44.10
N LEU A 544 10.90 12.32 44.48
CA LEU A 544 11.59 13.30 43.64
C LEU A 544 13.10 13.34 43.89
N LYS A 545 13.56 13.02 45.11
CA LYS A 545 14.98 13.04 45.45
C LYS A 545 15.79 12.08 44.57
N GLY A 546 16.81 12.63 43.90
CA GLY A 546 17.69 11.86 43.01
C GLY A 546 17.08 11.56 41.64
N THR A 547 15.97 12.20 41.27
CA THR A 547 15.36 12.10 39.94
C THR A 547 15.60 13.37 39.13
N LYS A 548 15.43 13.27 37.80
CA LYS A 548 15.61 14.43 36.92
C LYS A 548 14.62 15.56 37.23
N LEU A 549 13.39 15.20 37.60
CA LEU A 549 12.38 16.17 38.04
C LEU A 549 12.81 16.87 39.34
N GLY A 550 13.39 16.13 40.29
CA GLY A 550 13.95 16.70 41.52
C GLY A 550 15.07 17.70 41.25
N GLU A 551 15.97 17.41 40.30
CA GLU A 551 17.02 18.35 39.87
C GLU A 551 16.44 19.64 39.28
N ILE A 552 15.38 19.53 38.47
CA ILE A 552 14.71 20.66 37.83
C ILE A 552 14.02 21.55 38.86
N LEU A 553 13.32 20.96 39.84
CA LEU A 553 12.65 21.70 40.91
C LEU A 553 13.65 22.35 41.87
N GLY A 554 14.80 21.70 42.06
CA GLY A 554 15.93 22.21 42.84
C GLY A 554 15.90 21.84 44.32
N ASP A 555 17.07 21.82 44.94
CA ASP A 555 17.26 21.38 46.34
C ASP A 555 16.49 22.23 47.35
N ALA A 556 16.25 23.51 47.06
CA ALA A 556 15.47 24.38 47.95
C ALA A 556 14.03 23.88 48.09
N TRP A 557 13.43 23.47 46.97
CA TRP A 557 12.07 22.94 46.91
C TRP A 557 11.98 21.59 47.62
N LEU A 558 12.95 20.70 47.40
CA LEU A 558 13.03 19.42 48.13
C LEU A 558 13.15 19.60 49.65
N ARG A 559 13.98 20.57 50.11
CA ARG A 559 14.11 20.90 51.53
C ARG A 559 12.82 21.43 52.14
N GLU A 560 12.02 22.18 51.38
CA GLU A 560 10.72 22.67 51.84
C GLU A 560 9.77 21.51 52.18
N HIS A 561 9.70 20.47 51.34
CA HIS A 561 8.89 19.28 51.65
C HIS A 561 9.45 18.49 52.84
N GLU A 562 10.77 18.39 53.00
CA GLU A 562 11.39 17.76 54.17
C GLU A 562 11.04 18.52 55.46
N GLN A 563 11.16 19.86 55.45
CA GLN A 563 10.79 20.73 56.57
C GLN A 563 9.29 20.68 56.86
N GLY A 564 8.44 20.67 55.83
CA GLY A 564 7.00 20.53 55.93
C GLY A 564 6.63 19.24 56.66
N LYS A 565 7.23 18.12 56.27
CA LYS A 565 7.08 16.83 56.96
C LYS A 565 7.45 16.94 58.45
N GLU A 566 8.56 17.60 58.79
CA GLU A 566 8.99 17.73 60.19
C GLU A 566 8.05 18.62 61.01
N SER A 567 7.60 19.72 60.43
CA SER A 567 6.62 20.63 61.02
C SER A 567 5.30 19.92 61.31
N TYR A 568 4.71 19.25 60.31
CA TYR A 568 3.45 18.52 60.49
C TYR A 568 3.58 17.35 61.46
N ALA A 569 4.72 16.64 61.47
CA ALA A 569 4.98 15.60 62.46
C ALA A 569 5.01 16.15 63.89
N ALA A 570 5.66 17.30 64.11
CA ALA A 570 5.74 17.94 65.42
C ALA A 570 4.36 18.42 65.91
N VAL A 571 3.58 19.07 65.04
CA VAL A 571 2.21 19.51 65.37
C VAL A 571 1.32 18.31 65.66
N TYR A 572 1.33 17.29 64.80
CA TYR A 572 0.58 16.06 65.01
C TYR A 572 0.90 15.41 66.36
N LEU A 573 2.18 15.20 66.68
CA LEU A 573 2.60 14.58 67.94
C LEU A 573 2.18 15.42 69.15
N THR A 574 2.31 16.74 69.08
CA THR A 574 1.95 17.66 70.18
C THR A 574 0.44 17.70 70.41
N GLU A 575 -0.36 17.76 69.35
CA GLU A 575 -1.82 17.87 69.46
C GLU A 575 -2.51 16.57 69.88
N THR A 576 -1.87 15.42 69.63
CA THR A 576 -2.39 14.09 69.93
C THR A 576 -1.72 13.51 71.18
N TRP A 577 -0.57 12.86 71.03
CA TRP A 577 0.10 12.09 72.06
C TRP A 577 0.78 12.97 73.13
N GLY A 578 1.14 14.22 72.81
CA GLY A 578 1.79 15.15 73.72
C GLY A 578 0.95 15.58 74.93
N LYS A 579 -0.38 15.46 74.86
CA LYS A 579 -1.28 15.82 75.97
C LYS A 579 -1.39 14.75 77.05
N LEU A 580 -1.12 13.48 76.70
CA LEU A 580 -1.28 12.33 77.58
C LEU A 580 -0.34 12.33 78.79
N PRO A 581 0.98 12.62 78.64
CA PRO A 581 1.89 12.72 79.78
C PRO A 581 1.45 13.72 80.85
N GLY A 582 0.83 14.84 80.47
CA GLY A 582 0.36 15.86 81.41
C GLY A 582 -0.74 15.37 82.37
N LEU A 583 -1.51 14.34 81.97
CA LEU A 583 -2.52 13.73 82.83
C LEU A 583 -1.91 12.96 84.01
N LEU A 584 -0.63 12.55 83.88
CA LEU A 584 0.15 11.83 84.87
C LEU A 584 1.10 12.76 85.65
N SER A 585 0.67 14.00 85.91
CA SER A 585 1.45 14.95 86.70
C SER A 585 1.65 14.46 88.14
N ARG A 586 2.78 14.85 88.74
CA ARG A 586 3.09 14.65 90.17
C ARG A 586 2.54 15.77 91.06
N GLU A 587 2.09 16.88 90.47
CA GLU A 587 1.59 18.06 91.19
C GLU A 587 0.41 17.68 92.08
N GLY A 588 0.37 18.17 93.31
CA GLY A 588 -0.66 17.80 94.29
C GLY A 588 -0.53 16.39 94.88
N LEU A 589 0.41 15.54 94.46
CA LEU A 589 0.73 14.27 95.16
C LEU A 589 1.85 14.43 96.18
N ILE A 590 2.66 15.49 96.06
CA ILE A 590 3.85 15.78 96.88
C ILE A 590 3.48 16.62 98.13
N LEU A 591 2.33 17.29 98.12
CA LEU A 591 1.87 18.20 99.17
C LEU A 591 0.60 17.64 99.83
N PHE A 592 0.68 16.64 100.71
CA PHE A 592 -0.45 16.36 101.61
C PHE A 592 -0.09 15.86 103.01
N SER A 593 -0.59 16.66 103.95
CA SER A 593 -0.90 16.43 105.36
C SER A 593 -2.23 15.65 105.59
N GLY A 594 -2.86 15.13 104.53
CA GLY A 594 -4.22 14.56 104.52
C GLY A 594 -4.36 13.03 104.41
N GLY A 595 -3.27 12.26 104.54
CA GLY A 595 -3.28 10.79 104.62
C GLY A 595 -3.29 10.02 103.29
N ARG A 596 -3.05 8.69 103.35
CA ARG A 596 -2.90 7.79 102.19
C ARG A 596 -4.15 7.67 101.30
N ALA A 597 -5.35 7.92 101.84
CA ALA A 597 -6.61 7.72 101.13
C ALA A 597 -6.87 8.79 100.04
N THR A 598 -6.63 10.07 100.33
CA THR A 598 -6.79 11.18 99.39
C THR A 598 -5.80 11.11 98.23
N ALA A 599 -4.55 10.72 98.50
CA ALA A 599 -3.55 10.46 97.47
C ALA A 599 -3.98 9.31 96.53
N ARG A 600 -4.52 8.21 97.09
CA ARG A 600 -5.03 7.08 96.32
C ARG A 600 -6.16 7.48 95.38
N ASP A 601 -7.11 8.29 95.84
CA ASP A 601 -8.26 8.71 95.01
C ASP A 601 -7.84 9.66 93.87
N LEU A 602 -6.85 10.54 94.12
CA LEU A 602 -6.27 11.39 93.08
C LEU A 602 -5.52 10.58 92.03
N VAL A 603 -4.74 9.58 92.44
CA VAL A 603 -4.03 8.66 91.52
C VAL A 603 -5.03 7.89 90.66
N LYS A 604 -6.10 7.36 91.25
CA LYS A 604 -7.20 6.70 90.51
C LYS A 604 -7.84 7.62 89.48
N LYS A 605 -8.13 8.87 89.85
CA LYS A 605 -8.72 9.86 88.93
C LYS A 605 -7.79 10.14 87.74
N ARG A 606 -6.50 10.31 87.97
CA ARG A 606 -5.48 10.54 86.92
C ARG A 606 -5.31 9.35 85.99
N LEU A 607 -5.17 8.14 86.55
CA LEU A 607 -5.06 6.91 85.75
C LEU A 607 -6.32 6.64 84.93
N LYS A 608 -7.50 6.90 85.49
CA LYS A 608 -8.76 6.79 84.75
C LYS A 608 -8.80 7.77 83.56
N ALA A 609 -8.47 9.04 83.80
CA ALA A 609 -8.43 10.06 82.76
C ALA A 609 -7.39 9.73 81.66
N PHE A 610 -6.21 9.21 82.06
CA PHE A 610 -5.20 8.74 81.13
C PHE A 610 -5.70 7.57 80.28
N ASN A 611 -6.29 6.54 80.91
CA ASN A 611 -6.79 5.36 80.19
C ASN A 611 -7.91 5.75 79.20
N GLU A 612 -8.84 6.60 79.61
CA GLU A 612 -9.92 7.09 78.73
C GLU A 612 -9.37 7.88 77.54
N ALA A 613 -8.46 8.82 77.78
CA ALA A 613 -7.84 9.61 76.72
C ALA A 613 -6.97 8.74 75.78
N PHE A 614 -6.23 7.77 76.32
CA PHE A 614 -5.42 6.85 75.54
C PHE A 614 -6.28 5.94 74.68
N ASP A 615 -7.34 5.35 75.24
CA ASP A 615 -8.26 4.47 74.52
C ASP A 615 -8.97 5.18 73.39
N GLU A 616 -9.42 6.42 73.64
CA GLU A 616 -10.04 7.25 72.62
C GLU A 616 -9.07 7.54 71.47
N MET A 617 -7.85 7.97 71.79
CA MET A 617 -6.82 8.28 70.80
C MET A 617 -6.43 7.02 70.00
N TYR A 618 -6.14 5.92 70.70
CA TYR A 618 -5.76 4.67 70.07
C TYR A 618 -6.87 4.15 69.15
N ARG A 619 -8.12 4.14 69.62
CA ARG A 619 -9.28 3.73 68.80
C ARG A 619 -9.40 4.59 67.55
N LYS A 620 -9.30 5.91 67.69
CA LYS A 620 -9.41 6.88 66.59
C LYS A 620 -8.31 6.68 65.53
N GLN A 621 -7.07 6.52 65.98
CA GLN A 621 -5.90 6.45 65.11
C GLN A 621 -5.55 5.05 64.62
N SER A 622 -6.17 4.00 65.18
CA SER A 622 -5.88 2.60 64.81
C SER A 622 -6.21 2.23 63.36
N ASN A 623 -6.97 3.07 62.65
CA ASN A 623 -7.31 2.86 61.24
C ASN A 623 -6.55 3.79 60.29
N TRP A 624 -5.71 4.68 60.82
CA TRP A 624 -4.89 5.58 60.01
C TRP A 624 -3.67 4.84 59.47
N VAL A 625 -3.13 5.30 58.34
CA VAL A 625 -2.06 4.59 57.65
C VAL A 625 -0.87 5.51 57.43
N ILE A 626 0.32 5.00 57.72
CA ILE A 626 1.59 5.57 57.27
C ILE A 626 2.24 4.52 56.37
N LEU A 627 2.26 4.78 55.05
CA LEU A 627 2.74 3.85 54.03
C LEU A 627 4.25 3.62 54.14
N ASP A 628 5.03 4.69 54.35
CA ASP A 628 6.48 4.58 54.47
C ASP A 628 6.88 3.96 55.81
N LYS A 629 7.55 2.81 55.74
CA LYS A 629 7.95 2.03 56.92
C LYS A 629 8.90 2.82 57.84
N GLY A 630 9.88 3.54 57.27
CA GLY A 630 10.85 4.31 58.05
C GLY A 630 10.21 5.48 58.79
N LEU A 631 9.32 6.22 58.12
CA LEU A 631 8.52 7.27 58.75
C LEU A 631 7.63 6.70 59.86
N ARG A 632 6.93 5.59 59.60
CA ARG A 632 6.07 4.94 60.58
C ARG A 632 6.84 4.54 61.83
N GLU A 633 7.97 3.85 61.67
CA GLU A 633 8.81 3.43 62.79
C GLU A 633 9.30 4.62 63.60
N LYS A 634 9.75 5.70 62.93
CA LYS A 634 10.18 6.94 63.61
C LYS A 634 9.05 7.56 64.42
N ILE A 635 7.84 7.69 63.85
CA ILE A 635 6.69 8.26 64.56
C ILE A 635 6.27 7.38 65.73
N CYS A 636 6.14 6.06 65.54
CA CYS A 636 5.80 5.14 66.62
C CYS A 636 6.84 5.18 67.76
N GLN A 637 8.14 5.24 67.43
CA GLN A 637 9.21 5.39 68.41
C GLN A 637 9.08 6.69 69.22
N LEU A 638 8.81 7.82 68.55
CA LEU A 638 8.61 9.11 69.23
C LEU A 638 7.40 9.06 70.18
N VAL A 639 6.30 8.43 69.77
CA VAL A 639 5.11 8.26 70.61
C VAL A 639 5.42 7.36 71.83
N VAL A 640 6.12 6.25 71.62
CA VAL A 640 6.57 5.35 72.70
C VAL A 640 7.47 6.09 73.68
N GLN A 641 8.46 6.84 73.20
CA GLN A 641 9.39 7.62 74.02
C GLN A 641 8.70 8.73 74.82
N ALA A 642 7.64 9.34 74.28
CA ALA A 642 6.88 10.36 74.97
C ALA A 642 6.01 9.80 76.11
N ILE A 643 5.40 8.63 75.91
CA ILE A 643 4.35 8.11 76.81
C ILE A 643 4.89 7.06 77.80
N VAL A 644 5.62 6.06 77.30
CA VAL A 644 5.95 4.86 78.09
C VAL A 644 6.86 5.18 79.28
N PRO A 645 7.90 6.02 79.19
CA PRO A 645 8.72 6.39 80.35
C PRO A 645 7.93 7.11 81.45
N VAL A 646 7.03 8.02 81.07
CA VAL A 646 6.20 8.79 82.01
C VAL A 646 5.21 7.86 82.72
N TYR A 647 4.54 6.99 81.95
CA TYR A 647 3.63 5.98 82.51
C TYR A 647 4.35 5.00 83.43
N ARG A 648 5.51 4.47 83.00
CA ARG A 648 6.34 3.54 83.78
C ARG A 648 6.76 4.16 85.10
N SER A 649 7.27 5.40 85.08
CA SER A 649 7.65 6.12 86.30
C SER A 649 6.46 6.38 87.23
N TYR A 650 5.31 6.76 86.67
CA TYR A 650 4.10 7.00 87.46
C TYR A 650 3.58 5.71 88.12
N MET A 651 3.54 4.60 87.38
CA MET A 651 3.14 3.29 87.91
C MET A 651 4.11 2.73 88.94
N GLN A 652 5.42 2.94 88.79
CA GLN A 652 6.40 2.53 89.81
C GLN A 652 6.22 3.28 91.13
N ASN A 653 5.92 4.58 91.08
CA ASN A 653 5.79 5.41 92.28
C ASN A 653 4.41 5.30 92.96
N TYR A 654 3.34 5.10 92.19
CA TYR A 654 1.96 5.18 92.69
C TYR A 654 1.09 3.95 92.41
N GLY A 655 1.56 3.01 91.58
CA GLY A 655 0.86 1.75 91.27
C GLY A 655 0.48 0.92 92.49
N PRO A 656 1.38 0.72 93.49
CA PRO A 656 1.06 -0.05 94.70
C PRO A 656 -0.14 0.48 95.50
N LEU A 657 -0.46 1.79 95.39
CA LEU A 657 -1.60 2.40 96.07
C LEU A 657 -2.95 1.98 95.45
N VAL A 658 -2.93 1.56 94.18
CA VAL A 658 -4.12 1.25 93.38
C VAL A 658 -4.29 -0.25 93.18
N GLU A 659 -3.18 -0.99 93.14
CA GLU A 659 -3.16 -2.46 93.00
C GLU A 659 -3.73 -3.22 94.21
N GLN A 660 -3.76 -2.60 95.39
CA GLN A 660 -4.34 -3.17 96.62
C GLN A 660 -5.88 -3.12 96.65
N ASP A 661 -6.52 -2.52 95.64
CA ASP A 661 -7.97 -2.37 95.56
C ASP A 661 -8.61 -3.46 94.67
N PRO A 662 -9.75 -4.06 95.06
CA PRO A 662 -10.46 -5.03 94.20
C PRO A 662 -10.87 -4.47 92.82
N SER A 663 -10.91 -3.14 92.65
CA SER A 663 -11.14 -2.45 91.37
C SER A 663 -9.86 -2.07 90.59
N ALA A 664 -8.69 -2.61 90.97
CA ALA A 664 -7.38 -2.29 90.38
C ALA A 664 -7.35 -2.42 88.85
N SER A 665 -8.05 -3.41 88.28
CA SER A 665 -8.09 -3.66 86.83
C SER A 665 -8.68 -2.50 86.01
N LYS A 666 -9.48 -1.62 86.63
CA LYS A 666 -10.06 -0.43 86.00
C LYS A 666 -9.04 0.72 85.86
N TYR A 667 -8.00 0.72 86.70
CA TYR A 667 -7.04 1.82 86.80
C TYR A 667 -5.66 1.41 86.29
N ALA A 668 -5.17 0.23 86.68
CA ALA A 668 -3.96 -0.41 86.17
C ALA A 668 -4.30 -1.29 84.95
N LYS A 669 -4.93 -0.70 83.92
CA LYS A 669 -5.42 -1.42 82.73
C LYS A 669 -4.28 -1.90 81.83
N TYR A 670 -3.14 -1.20 81.83
CA TYR A 670 -2.04 -1.43 80.92
C TYR A 670 -0.72 -1.70 81.67
N THR A 671 0.11 -2.57 81.11
CA THR A 671 1.53 -2.66 81.48
C THR A 671 2.35 -1.75 80.57
N ALA A 672 3.54 -1.33 81.03
CA ALA A 672 4.45 -0.55 80.19
C ALA A 672 4.79 -1.29 78.88
N GLN A 673 4.99 -2.61 78.95
CA GLN A 673 5.25 -3.45 77.76
C GLN A 673 4.04 -3.53 76.82
N SER A 674 2.82 -3.65 77.36
CA SER A 674 1.62 -3.67 76.52
C SER A 674 1.37 -2.34 75.82
N LEU A 675 1.63 -1.20 76.48
CA LEU A 675 1.55 0.11 75.83
C LEU A 675 2.59 0.25 74.72
N GLU A 676 3.82 -0.17 74.98
CA GLU A 676 4.90 -0.16 74.00
C GLU A 676 4.55 -0.99 72.76
N ASN A 677 4.06 -2.22 72.93
CA ASN A 677 3.63 -3.07 71.83
C ASN A 677 2.45 -2.48 71.06
N MET A 678 1.46 -1.92 71.78
CA MET A 678 0.26 -1.33 71.19
C MET A 678 0.62 -0.10 70.34
N LEU A 679 1.42 0.82 70.88
CA LEU A 679 1.91 2.01 70.19
C LEU A 679 2.85 1.65 69.02
N GLY A 680 3.71 0.65 69.19
CA GLY A 680 4.58 0.15 68.13
C GLY A 680 3.83 -0.46 66.95
N SER A 681 2.60 -0.95 67.18
CA SER A 681 1.74 -1.53 66.15
C SER A 681 0.83 -0.54 65.42
N LEU A 682 0.87 0.74 65.78
CA LEU A 682 0.04 1.78 65.15
C LEU A 682 0.41 2.03 63.68
N PHE A 683 -0.54 2.58 62.94
CA PHE A 683 -0.41 3.01 61.53
C PHE A 683 -0.08 1.92 60.52
N GLN A 684 -0.26 0.66 60.90
CA GLN A 684 -0.12 -0.47 59.99
C GLN A 684 -1.35 -0.59 59.09
N HIS A 685 -1.11 -1.00 57.84
CA HIS A 685 -2.20 -1.32 56.92
C HIS A 685 -2.90 -2.59 57.40
N LYS A 686 -4.13 -2.47 57.90
CA LYS A 686 -4.96 -3.63 58.25
C LYS A 686 -5.47 -4.26 56.96
N THR A 687 -4.81 -5.31 56.49
CA THR A 687 -5.42 -6.20 55.49
C THR A 687 -6.61 -6.88 56.17
N ASN A 688 -7.83 -6.37 55.94
CA ASN A 688 -9.04 -7.08 56.37
C ASN A 688 -8.98 -8.50 55.78
N ARG A 689 -8.97 -9.51 56.65
CA ARG A 689 -9.13 -10.92 56.28
C ARG A 689 -10.54 -11.12 55.75
N SER A 690 -10.75 -10.83 54.48
CA SER A 690 -11.84 -11.38 53.67
C SER A 690 -11.25 -11.84 52.34
N ALA A 691 -11.37 -13.16 52.11
CA ALA A 691 -10.92 -13.94 50.96
C ALA A 691 -9.39 -14.08 50.76
N SER A 692 -8.87 -15.19 51.28
CA SER A 692 -7.69 -15.84 50.71
C SER A 692 -7.95 -16.19 49.24
N ILE A 693 -7.46 -15.38 48.31
CA ILE A 693 -7.20 -15.81 46.94
C ILE A 693 -5.71 -16.04 46.85
N THR A 694 -5.36 -17.31 46.63
CA THR A 694 -4.03 -17.85 46.33
C THR A 694 -3.15 -16.87 45.55
N ALA A 695 -1.98 -16.59 46.12
CA ALA A 695 -0.89 -15.91 45.45
C ALA A 695 -0.48 -16.70 44.20
N ARG A 696 -0.87 -16.19 43.03
CA ARG A 696 -0.08 -16.26 41.81
C ARG A 696 0.46 -14.87 41.57
N HIS A 697 1.78 -14.78 41.40
CA HIS A 697 2.47 -13.56 41.02
C HIS A 697 1.78 -12.93 39.80
N SER A 698 1.13 -11.78 40.00
CA SER A 698 0.59 -10.94 38.93
C SER A 698 1.01 -9.50 39.21
N ASN A 699 2.11 -9.09 38.57
CA ASN A 699 2.41 -7.68 38.35
C ASN A 699 1.24 -7.04 37.57
N GLY A 700 0.85 -5.82 37.95
CA GLY A 700 0.13 -4.90 37.06
C GLY A 700 -1.40 -4.88 37.09
N LYS A 701 -2.05 -4.82 38.26
CA LYS A 701 -3.49 -4.44 38.33
C LYS A 701 -3.68 -3.01 38.82
N ILE A 702 -3.67 -2.05 37.87
CA ILE A 702 -4.07 -0.64 38.04
C ILE A 702 -5.34 -0.34 37.23
N ASN A 703 -6.31 -1.27 37.18
CA ASN A 703 -7.55 -1.04 36.43
C ASN A 703 -8.68 -0.40 37.26
N ASN A 704 -8.55 -0.31 38.59
CA ASN A 704 -9.66 0.12 39.46
C ASN A 704 -9.69 1.61 39.83
N VAL A 705 -8.77 2.45 39.33
CA VAL A 705 -8.86 3.92 39.53
C VAL A 705 -9.37 4.63 38.28
N VAL A 706 -9.23 4.00 37.10
CA VAL A 706 -9.75 4.54 35.83
C VAL A 706 -11.15 3.99 35.51
N ALA A 707 -11.55 2.85 36.10
CA ALA A 707 -12.82 2.17 35.80
C ALA A 707 -14.06 2.70 36.55
N THR A 708 -13.93 3.60 37.53
CA THR A 708 -15.11 4.39 37.97
C THR A 708 -15.33 5.50 36.97
N GLY A 709 -16.08 5.17 35.91
CA GLY A 709 -16.49 6.07 34.84
C GLY A 709 -17.26 7.29 35.33
N GLN A 710 -16.53 8.31 35.75
CA GLN A 710 -16.99 9.70 35.77
C GLN A 710 -16.05 10.57 34.95
N TYR A 711 -15.64 10.10 33.77
CA TYR A 711 -15.34 11.00 32.66
C TYR A 711 -16.67 11.46 32.10
N GLN A 712 -17.28 12.48 32.71
CA GLN A 712 -18.38 13.19 32.07
C GLN A 712 -17.80 13.92 30.85
N SER A 713 -17.96 13.31 29.69
CA SER A 713 -17.89 14.01 28.41
C SER A 713 -18.92 15.14 28.45
N ALA A 714 -18.45 16.38 28.52
CA ALA A 714 -19.29 17.56 28.32
C ALA A 714 -19.87 17.53 26.89
N PRO A 715 -21.14 17.92 26.68
CA PRO A 715 -21.71 17.97 25.35
C PRO A 715 -21.09 19.12 24.56
N THR A 716 -20.70 18.82 23.32
CA THR A 716 -20.32 19.78 22.29
C THR A 716 -21.48 20.75 22.08
N VAL A 717 -21.28 22.03 22.44
CA VAL A 717 -22.20 23.11 22.03
C VAL A 717 -21.75 23.56 20.65
N ALA A 718 -22.72 23.55 19.72
CA ALA A 718 -22.60 24.02 18.33
C ALA A 718 -22.38 25.54 18.24
#